data_AF-A0A158QEI0-F1
#
_entry.id   AF-A0A158QEI0-F1
#
_cell.length_a   1.000
_cell.length_b   1.000
_cell.length_c   1.000
_cell.angle_alpha   90.00
_cell.angle_beta   90.00
_cell.angle_gamma   90.00
#
_symmetry.space_group_name_H-M   'P 1'
#
loop_
_entity.id
_entity.type
_entity.pdbx_description
1 polymer ?
#
loop_
_entity_poly.entity_id
_entity_poly.type
_entity_poly.pdbx_seq_one_letter_code
_entity_poly.pdbx_strand_id
1 'polypeptide(L)'
;MPRTYEQELEFLEKISPCCWKIKKGFVPNMKVEGVFYVNDFLGKLMFDELRQFSASGDYGGFLPGMKQIANVAALPGIVHSSVGLPDVHSGYGFAIGNMAAFDMTDPKAVVSPGGVGFDINCGVRLLRTNLTLKDVLPVKEQLTQALFDHIPVGVGSKGIIPMNAKNLDEALEMGYVWADDKEHCEEYGRMLQADPNKVSLRAKKRGLPQLGTLGAGNHYAEIQVVEEIFDRYAASKMGIDQLNQVVLMIHCGSRGLGHQVATDALQEMERAMKRDNIVVNDRQLACARIDSQEGQDYLAAMAAAANYAWVNRSSMTFLSRQAFAKMFNSTPDDLDMHVIYDVSHNIAKVEEHWVNGKPTQLLVHRKGSTRAFPPHHPLIPVDYQLTGQPVLIGGTMGTCSYVLTGTDKAMTETLGSTCHGAGRAISRAKSRRTLEYSDVLNKLQEMGISIRVASPKLVMEEAPESYKNVTDVVNTCKLSILLKPFTSSSVVKKRESAQKFSNCAQSVLSRGDTFFVYPLFLRVHILFDLFHMNELSDRDQKDQGNTAGDIEKALQYRDEVLSGDQVDTTNKSRITVPFAPPTASDESDLANLSRIFRAIPLYASFISCATTACLVLPGIFNQFTQSNQLTVWRTKEMAKRQAFDHSMFTASKLAVGVAIKSYFLTAGFLYAPLVISAYRGKSTQWDHAISFSATLGLFCFPRGLTPCLVGSGVGLSVGLLYGYLYYLGARKWGYRYEDMQRRRSLNTMPR
;
A
#
# COMPACT_ATOMS: atom_id res chain seq x y z
N MET A 1 -28.94 -39.45 4.99
CA MET A 1 -29.08 -38.70 6.26
C MET A 1 -27.95 -37.67 6.32
N PRO A 2 -28.11 -36.52 7.03
CA PRO A 2 -26.96 -35.70 7.39
C PRO A 2 -25.96 -36.53 8.21
N ARG A 3 -24.66 -36.22 8.11
CA ARG A 3 -23.60 -36.91 8.86
C ARG A 3 -23.62 -36.49 10.33
N THR A 4 -23.29 -37.41 11.23
CA THR A 4 -23.09 -37.10 12.65
C THR A 4 -21.85 -36.23 12.84
N TYR A 5 -21.70 -35.59 13.99
CA TYR A 5 -20.53 -34.76 14.29
C TYR A 5 -19.22 -35.56 14.18
N GLU A 6 -19.22 -36.82 14.62
CA GLU A 6 -18.07 -37.73 14.57
C GLU A 6 -17.68 -38.03 13.12
N GLN A 7 -18.65 -38.29 12.25
CA GLN A 7 -18.46 -38.49 10.81
C GLN A 7 -18.00 -37.21 10.09
N GLU A 8 -18.36 -36.03 10.59
CA GLU A 8 -17.83 -34.76 10.10
C GLU A 8 -16.35 -34.55 10.50
N LEU A 9 -15.94 -35.01 11.70
CA LEU A 9 -14.55 -34.92 12.18
C LEU A 9 -13.56 -35.75 11.35
N GLU A 10 -13.96 -36.87 10.75
CA GLU A 10 -13.08 -37.72 9.91
C GLU A 10 -12.43 -36.96 8.73
N PHE A 11 -13.10 -35.92 8.26
CA PHE A 11 -12.65 -35.03 7.17
C PHE A 11 -11.76 -33.88 7.65
N LEU A 12 -11.58 -33.69 8.96
CA LEU A 12 -10.81 -32.61 9.55
C LEU A 12 -9.48 -33.13 10.08
N GLU A 13 -8.38 -32.51 9.68
CA GLU A 13 -7.02 -32.97 10.00
C GLU A 13 -6.19 -31.81 10.54
N LYS A 14 -5.67 -31.93 11.78
CA LYS A 14 -4.79 -30.92 12.37
C LYS A 14 -3.40 -31.04 11.74
N ILE A 15 -3.01 -30.06 10.93
CA ILE A 15 -1.72 -30.02 10.21
C ILE A 15 -0.63 -29.40 11.09
N SER A 16 -0.98 -28.42 11.90
CA SER A 16 -0.06 -27.77 12.85
C SER A 16 -0.83 -27.30 14.08
N PRO A 17 -0.17 -26.78 15.15
CA PRO A 17 -0.85 -26.30 16.36
C PRO A 17 -2.00 -25.31 16.08
N CYS A 18 -1.91 -24.56 15.00
CA CYS A 18 -2.88 -23.53 14.60
C CYS A 18 -3.44 -23.70 13.17
N CYS A 19 -3.24 -24.84 12.50
CA CYS A 19 -3.69 -25.06 11.13
C CYS A 19 -4.43 -26.40 11.00
N TRP A 20 -5.60 -26.35 10.35
CA TRP A 20 -6.47 -27.49 10.08
C TRP A 20 -6.81 -27.57 8.60
N LYS A 21 -6.81 -28.79 8.05
CA LYS A 21 -7.19 -29.11 6.67
C LYS A 21 -8.58 -29.75 6.65
N ILE A 22 -9.42 -29.30 5.72
CA ILE A 22 -10.72 -29.86 5.38
C ILE A 22 -10.54 -30.71 4.12
N LYS A 23 -10.55 -32.03 4.28
CA LYS A 23 -10.37 -32.99 3.18
C LYS A 23 -11.50 -32.89 2.16
N LYS A 24 -11.20 -33.19 0.89
CA LYS A 24 -12.21 -33.32 -0.17
C LYS A 24 -13.27 -34.36 0.24
N GLY A 25 -14.54 -34.07 -0.05
CA GLY A 25 -15.67 -34.88 0.41
C GLY A 25 -16.31 -34.41 1.72
N PHE A 26 -15.76 -33.38 2.39
CA PHE A 26 -16.47 -32.73 3.50
C PHE A 26 -17.78 -32.06 3.05
N VAL A 27 -17.85 -31.63 1.79
CA VAL A 27 -19.09 -31.31 1.08
C VAL A 27 -19.00 -31.88 -0.35
N PRO A 28 -20.13 -32.04 -1.07
CA PRO A 28 -20.11 -32.45 -2.46
C PRO A 28 -19.26 -31.51 -3.33
N ASN A 29 -18.75 -32.04 -4.45
CA ASN A 29 -18.14 -31.26 -5.54
C ASN A 29 -16.82 -30.50 -5.25
N MET A 30 -16.23 -30.63 -4.05
CA MET A 30 -14.94 -30.00 -3.69
C MET A 30 -13.86 -30.22 -4.77
N LYS A 31 -13.33 -29.13 -5.32
CA LYS A 31 -12.26 -29.11 -6.34
C LYS A 31 -10.89 -29.07 -5.68
N VAL A 32 -10.73 -28.22 -4.67
CA VAL A 32 -9.54 -28.08 -3.83
C VAL A 32 -9.86 -28.51 -2.39
N GLU A 33 -8.85 -28.52 -1.53
CA GLU A 33 -9.04 -28.70 -0.10
C GLU A 33 -9.44 -27.37 0.57
N GLY A 34 -10.05 -27.45 1.75
CA GLY A 34 -10.19 -26.29 2.62
C GLY A 34 -9.04 -26.24 3.63
N VAL A 35 -8.64 -25.05 4.06
CA VAL A 35 -7.70 -24.85 5.16
C VAL A 35 -8.29 -23.82 6.11
N PHE A 36 -8.12 -23.97 7.42
CA PHE A 36 -8.43 -22.91 8.37
C PHE A 36 -7.41 -22.79 9.51
N TYR A 37 -7.16 -21.56 9.91
CA TYR A 37 -6.17 -21.21 10.92
C TYR A 37 -6.85 -20.84 12.23
N VAL A 38 -6.71 -21.66 13.28
CA VAL A 38 -7.26 -21.38 14.62
C VAL A 38 -6.37 -21.98 15.70
N ASN A 39 -6.09 -21.20 16.75
CA ASN A 39 -5.58 -21.75 18.01
C ASN A 39 -6.69 -22.51 18.78
N ASP A 40 -6.36 -23.13 19.91
CA ASP A 40 -7.33 -23.99 20.61
C ASP A 40 -8.55 -23.21 21.17
N PHE A 41 -8.40 -21.92 21.52
CA PHE A 41 -9.51 -21.05 21.95
C PHE A 41 -10.47 -20.73 20.79
N LEU A 42 -9.93 -20.31 19.65
CA LEU A 42 -10.70 -19.98 18.45
C LEU A 42 -11.30 -21.23 17.79
N GLY A 43 -10.58 -22.35 17.87
CA GLY A 43 -11.02 -23.65 17.38
C GLY A 43 -12.28 -24.11 18.08
N LYS A 44 -12.36 -23.96 19.41
CA LYS A 44 -13.56 -24.29 20.18
C LYS A 44 -14.83 -23.68 19.58
N LEU A 45 -14.80 -22.39 19.21
CA LEU A 45 -15.94 -21.72 18.58
C LEU A 45 -16.35 -22.44 17.29
N MET A 46 -15.41 -22.65 16.36
CA MET A 46 -15.66 -23.30 15.07
C MET A 46 -16.19 -24.74 15.20
N PHE A 47 -15.63 -25.53 16.14
CA PHE A 47 -16.09 -26.89 16.40
C PHE A 47 -17.45 -26.94 17.12
N ASP A 48 -17.75 -25.96 17.98
CA ASP A 48 -19.05 -25.83 18.63
C ASP A 48 -20.14 -25.39 17.63
N GLU A 49 -19.84 -24.56 16.61
CA GLU A 49 -20.76 -24.28 15.49
C GLU A 49 -21.10 -25.57 14.71
N LEU A 50 -20.06 -26.33 14.32
CA LEU A 50 -20.23 -27.58 13.57
C LEU A 50 -21.02 -28.62 14.37
N ARG A 51 -20.74 -28.79 15.67
CA ARG A 51 -21.45 -29.72 16.55
C ARG A 51 -22.93 -29.38 16.68
N GLN A 52 -23.26 -28.09 16.84
CA GLN A 52 -24.65 -27.64 16.89
C GLN A 52 -25.37 -27.96 15.58
N PHE A 53 -24.79 -27.58 14.44
CA PHE A 53 -25.37 -27.86 13.13
C PHE A 53 -25.57 -29.37 12.85
N SER A 54 -24.61 -30.23 13.22
CA SER A 54 -24.76 -31.68 13.09
C SER A 54 -25.86 -32.29 13.98
N ALA A 55 -26.26 -31.60 15.06
CA ALA A 55 -27.30 -32.08 15.98
C ALA A 55 -28.71 -31.60 15.61
N SER A 56 -28.86 -30.35 15.15
CA SER A 56 -30.17 -29.72 14.84
C SER A 56 -30.48 -29.63 13.34
N GLY A 57 -29.48 -29.69 12.46
CA GLY A 57 -29.61 -29.35 11.05
C GLY A 57 -29.73 -27.85 10.74
N ASP A 58 -29.75 -26.99 11.77
CA ASP A 58 -29.85 -25.53 11.65
C ASP A 58 -28.96 -24.83 12.71
N TYR A 59 -28.24 -23.79 12.27
CA TYR A 59 -27.40 -22.95 13.12
C TYR A 59 -27.56 -21.47 12.74
N GLY A 60 -28.37 -20.73 13.50
CA GLY A 60 -28.32 -19.26 13.51
C GLY A 60 -28.58 -18.53 12.18
N GLY A 61 -29.13 -19.20 11.16
CA GLY A 61 -29.44 -18.65 9.84
C GLY A 61 -28.32 -18.70 8.78
N PHE A 62 -27.14 -19.24 9.10
CA PHE A 62 -26.04 -19.45 8.15
C PHE A 62 -25.34 -20.79 8.40
N LEU A 63 -24.78 -21.42 7.37
CA LEU A 63 -23.98 -22.63 7.55
C LEU A 63 -22.73 -22.35 8.42
N PRO A 64 -22.28 -23.30 9.27
CA PRO A 64 -21.05 -23.15 10.05
C PRO A 64 -19.85 -22.76 9.19
N GLY A 65 -18.91 -21.98 9.75
CA GLY A 65 -17.76 -21.47 9.00
C GLY A 65 -16.98 -22.56 8.24
N MET A 66 -16.78 -23.74 8.85
CA MET A 66 -16.12 -24.88 8.20
C MET A 66 -16.86 -25.38 6.94
N LYS A 67 -18.20 -25.41 6.97
CA LYS A 67 -19.02 -25.83 5.81
C LYS A 67 -18.98 -24.79 4.71
N GLN A 68 -18.92 -23.51 5.05
CA GLN A 68 -18.80 -22.42 4.06
C GLN A 68 -17.45 -22.44 3.36
N ILE A 69 -16.34 -22.59 4.10
CA ILE A 69 -14.99 -22.74 3.52
C ILE A 69 -14.97 -23.91 2.52
N ALA A 70 -15.58 -25.04 2.86
CA ALA A 70 -15.63 -26.22 1.99
C ALA A 70 -16.57 -26.05 0.78
N ASN A 71 -17.70 -25.34 0.93
CA ASN A 71 -18.58 -25.01 -0.19
C ASN A 71 -17.88 -24.07 -1.19
N VAL A 72 -17.08 -23.12 -0.70
CA VAL A 72 -16.19 -22.29 -1.53
C VAL A 72 -15.14 -23.16 -2.23
N ALA A 73 -14.57 -24.16 -1.55
CA ALA A 73 -13.66 -25.14 -2.15
C ALA A 73 -14.29 -26.00 -3.27
N ALA A 74 -15.62 -25.98 -3.43
CA ALA A 74 -16.35 -26.65 -4.52
C ALA A 74 -16.64 -25.76 -5.73
N LEU A 75 -16.33 -24.45 -5.68
CA LEU A 75 -16.60 -23.53 -6.77
C LEU A 75 -15.76 -23.84 -8.02
N PRO A 76 -16.28 -23.64 -9.24
CA PRO A 76 -15.53 -23.87 -10.47
C PRO A 76 -14.30 -22.96 -10.63
N GLY A 77 -13.18 -23.51 -11.09
CA GLY A 77 -11.93 -22.79 -11.34
C GLY A 77 -11.20 -22.24 -10.11
N ILE A 78 -11.61 -22.63 -8.89
CA ILE A 78 -10.83 -22.33 -7.68
C ILE A 78 -9.49 -23.08 -7.70
N VAL A 79 -8.42 -22.39 -7.31
CA VAL A 79 -7.06 -22.95 -7.20
C VAL A 79 -6.52 -22.85 -5.76
N HIS A 80 -5.36 -23.45 -5.52
CA HIS A 80 -4.68 -23.50 -4.23
C HIS A 80 -5.52 -24.18 -3.13
N SER A 81 -6.33 -23.41 -2.41
CA SER A 81 -7.23 -23.87 -1.33
C SER A 81 -8.27 -22.78 -1.04
N SER A 82 -9.42 -23.17 -0.47
CA SER A 82 -10.30 -22.21 0.21
C SER A 82 -9.79 -22.03 1.63
N VAL A 83 -9.44 -20.81 2.03
CA VAL A 83 -8.70 -20.55 3.28
C VAL A 83 -9.53 -19.70 4.23
N GLY A 84 -9.72 -20.19 5.47
CA GLY A 84 -10.32 -19.45 6.59
C GLY A 84 -9.26 -18.96 7.58
N LEU A 85 -9.23 -17.65 7.82
CA LEU A 85 -8.31 -16.99 8.76
C LEU A 85 -8.77 -17.11 10.22
N PRO A 86 -7.99 -16.68 11.22
CA PRO A 86 -8.36 -16.87 12.63
C PRO A 86 -9.60 -16.09 13.08
N ASP A 87 -9.94 -15.01 12.39
CA ASP A 87 -11.19 -14.26 12.55
C ASP A 87 -12.39 -14.94 11.88
N VAL A 88 -12.23 -16.08 11.19
CA VAL A 88 -13.28 -16.71 10.37
C VAL A 88 -14.58 -17.05 11.13
N HIS A 89 -15.72 -16.65 10.57
CA HIS A 89 -17.05 -16.88 11.14
C HIS A 89 -18.13 -16.86 10.05
N SER A 90 -19.29 -17.46 10.34
CA SER A 90 -20.39 -17.63 9.39
C SER A 90 -20.84 -16.31 8.72
N GLY A 91 -20.99 -16.33 7.39
CA GLY A 91 -21.36 -15.18 6.56
C GLY A 91 -22.28 -15.55 5.39
N TYR A 92 -22.55 -14.61 4.48
CA TYR A 92 -23.38 -14.89 3.29
C TYR A 92 -22.60 -15.67 2.21
N GLY A 93 -22.87 -16.96 2.05
CA GLY A 93 -22.20 -17.85 1.10
C GLY A 93 -20.76 -18.20 1.52
N PHE A 94 -19.84 -17.26 1.31
CA PHE A 94 -18.50 -17.33 1.91
C PHE A 94 -18.59 -16.95 3.39
N ALA A 95 -17.77 -17.59 4.23
CA ALA A 95 -17.54 -17.10 5.59
C ALA A 95 -16.87 -15.72 5.56
N ILE A 96 -17.08 -14.91 6.60
CA ILE A 96 -16.26 -13.70 6.82
C ILE A 96 -14.94 -14.18 7.43
N GLY A 97 -13.79 -13.69 6.97
CA GLY A 97 -12.48 -14.25 7.24
C GLY A 97 -12.04 -15.32 6.21
N ASN A 98 -12.71 -15.44 5.06
CA ASN A 98 -12.41 -16.45 4.05
C ASN A 98 -11.88 -15.78 2.76
N MET A 99 -10.78 -16.32 2.23
CA MET A 99 -10.32 -16.04 0.88
C MET A 99 -10.36 -17.28 -0.02
N ALA A 100 -10.50 -17.02 -1.31
CA ALA A 100 -10.34 -18.00 -2.38
C ALA A 100 -9.78 -17.29 -3.61
N ALA A 101 -9.06 -18.02 -4.45
CA ALA A 101 -8.51 -17.49 -5.69
C ALA A 101 -8.92 -18.35 -6.88
N PHE A 102 -9.20 -17.70 -8.00
CA PHE A 102 -9.71 -18.34 -9.22
C PHE A 102 -8.77 -18.03 -10.37
N ASP A 103 -8.40 -19.02 -11.17
CA ASP A 103 -7.46 -18.86 -12.28
C ASP A 103 -8.10 -18.07 -13.43
N MET A 104 -7.54 -16.89 -13.77
CA MET A 104 -8.05 -16.06 -14.86
C MET A 104 -7.97 -16.74 -16.24
N THR A 105 -7.22 -17.84 -16.36
CA THR A 105 -7.07 -18.61 -17.61
C THR A 105 -8.01 -19.82 -17.71
N ASP A 106 -8.69 -20.23 -16.63
CA ASP A 106 -9.72 -21.26 -16.69
C ASP A 106 -11.06 -20.63 -17.11
N PRO A 107 -11.63 -20.95 -18.29
CA PRO A 107 -12.94 -20.43 -18.70
C PRO A 107 -14.09 -20.88 -17.79
N LYS A 108 -13.83 -21.79 -16.84
CA LYS A 108 -14.78 -22.17 -15.78
C LYS A 108 -14.62 -21.35 -14.50
N ALA A 109 -13.55 -20.56 -14.32
CA ALA A 109 -13.37 -19.70 -13.16
C ALA A 109 -14.53 -18.73 -12.96
N VAL A 110 -14.84 -18.43 -11.70
CA VAL A 110 -16.01 -17.63 -11.32
C VAL A 110 -15.66 -16.42 -10.46
N VAL A 111 -16.53 -15.41 -10.54
CA VAL A 111 -16.59 -14.29 -9.61
C VAL A 111 -17.87 -14.38 -8.79
N SER A 112 -17.81 -14.10 -7.48
CA SER A 112 -18.96 -14.14 -6.58
C SER A 112 -19.02 -12.91 -5.67
N PRO A 113 -20.10 -12.11 -5.71
CA PRO A 113 -20.37 -11.05 -4.73
C PRO A 113 -20.43 -11.58 -3.29
N GLY A 114 -20.85 -12.84 -3.12
CA GLY A 114 -20.80 -13.54 -1.84
C GLY A 114 -19.38 -13.67 -1.27
N GLY A 115 -18.35 -13.73 -2.13
CA GLY A 115 -16.93 -13.79 -1.76
C GLY A 115 -16.21 -12.45 -1.63
N VAL A 116 -16.88 -11.35 -1.94
CA VAL A 116 -16.42 -9.98 -1.66
C VAL A 116 -17.12 -9.42 -0.42
N GLY A 117 -18.42 -9.69 -0.28
CA GLY A 117 -19.27 -9.12 0.76
C GLY A 117 -20.09 -7.93 0.26
N PHE A 118 -21.13 -7.58 1.03
CA PHE A 118 -22.06 -6.51 0.66
C PHE A 118 -21.44 -5.11 0.78
N ASP A 119 -20.67 -4.83 1.84
CA ASP A 119 -19.94 -3.56 1.91
C ASP A 119 -18.60 -3.71 1.18
N ILE A 120 -18.66 -3.49 -0.14
CA ILE A 120 -17.52 -3.54 -1.06
C ILE A 120 -16.49 -2.50 -0.62
N ASN A 121 -15.22 -2.88 -0.62
CA ASN A 121 -14.11 -2.11 -0.07
C ASN A 121 -14.39 -1.53 1.33
N CYS A 122 -15.12 -2.25 2.19
CA CYS A 122 -14.95 -2.07 3.62
C CYS A 122 -13.46 -2.30 3.96
N GLY A 123 -12.91 -1.39 4.75
CA GLY A 123 -11.48 -1.26 4.92
C GLY A 123 -11.12 -0.26 6.01
N VAL A 124 -9.84 -0.20 6.32
CA VAL A 124 -9.29 0.58 7.42
C VAL A 124 -8.22 1.51 6.88
N ARG A 125 -8.22 2.76 7.35
CA ARG A 125 -7.15 3.75 7.16
C ARG A 125 -6.59 4.15 8.51
N LEU A 126 -5.27 4.28 8.62
CA LEU A 126 -4.58 4.72 9.83
C LEU A 126 -3.79 6.00 9.54
N LEU A 127 -3.94 7.02 10.38
CA LEU A 127 -3.15 8.26 10.35
C LEU A 127 -2.25 8.33 11.59
N ARG A 128 -1.00 8.74 11.41
CA ARG A 128 -0.13 9.14 12.53
C ARG A 128 -0.40 10.60 12.93
N THR A 129 0.12 11.01 14.07
CA THR A 129 0.29 12.40 14.49
C THR A 129 1.61 12.54 15.26
N ASN A 130 2.09 13.76 15.48
CA ASN A 130 3.20 14.02 16.41
C ASN A 130 2.74 14.20 17.88
N LEU A 131 1.42 14.18 18.13
CA LEU A 131 0.84 14.32 19.47
C LEU A 131 1.10 13.08 20.33
N THR A 132 1.12 13.29 21.64
CA THR A 132 1.20 12.23 22.63
C THR A 132 -0.06 12.16 23.49
N LEU A 133 -0.17 11.07 24.27
CA LEU A 133 -1.19 10.86 25.27
C LEU A 133 -1.37 12.03 26.23
N LYS A 134 -0.28 12.73 26.58
CA LYS A 134 -0.31 13.89 27.49
C LYS A 134 -1.00 15.11 26.88
N ASP A 135 -0.96 15.24 25.56
CA ASP A 135 -1.47 16.39 24.82
C ASP A 135 -2.97 16.22 24.54
N VAL A 136 -3.40 15.00 24.21
CA VAL A 136 -4.82 14.65 24.00
C VAL A 136 -5.58 14.53 25.32
N LEU A 137 -4.93 14.09 26.40
CA LEU A 137 -5.54 13.82 27.71
C LEU A 137 -6.50 14.91 28.22
N PRO A 138 -6.11 16.20 28.27
CA PRO A 138 -6.94 17.26 28.85
C PRO A 138 -8.12 17.65 27.95
N VAL A 139 -8.03 17.36 26.65
CA VAL A 139 -9.01 17.71 25.62
C VAL A 139 -9.80 16.49 25.11
N LYS A 140 -9.68 15.34 25.78
CA LYS A 140 -10.17 14.02 25.33
C LYS A 140 -11.66 14.02 24.97
N GLU A 141 -12.50 14.60 25.83
CA GLU A 141 -13.94 14.73 25.59
C GLU A 141 -14.24 15.70 24.44
N GLN A 142 -13.58 16.86 24.42
CA GLN A 142 -13.80 17.91 23.44
C GLN A 142 -13.34 17.47 22.04
N LEU A 143 -12.23 16.74 21.93
CA LEU A 143 -11.71 16.20 20.68
C LEU A 143 -12.60 15.08 20.13
N THR A 144 -13.12 14.21 21.00
CA THR A 144 -14.04 13.15 20.56
C THR A 144 -15.40 13.73 20.13
N GLN A 145 -15.88 14.78 20.82
CA GLN A 145 -17.03 15.56 20.35
C GLN A 145 -16.73 16.25 19.01
N ALA A 146 -15.57 16.88 18.87
CA ALA A 146 -15.19 17.56 17.63
C ALA A 146 -15.14 16.59 16.44
N LEU A 147 -14.60 15.38 16.59
CA LEU A 147 -14.66 14.36 15.53
C LEU A 147 -16.10 14.00 15.15
N PHE A 148 -16.97 13.83 16.14
CA PHE A 148 -18.38 13.50 15.92
C PHE A 148 -19.15 14.63 15.21
N ASP A 149 -18.90 15.89 15.59
CA ASP A 149 -19.50 17.06 14.95
C ASP A 149 -19.05 17.22 13.48
N HIS A 150 -17.82 16.82 13.15
CA HIS A 150 -17.27 16.93 11.80
C HIS A 150 -17.55 15.69 10.92
N ILE A 151 -17.72 14.50 11.49
CA ILE A 151 -17.90 13.25 10.74
C ILE A 151 -19.34 12.74 10.93
N PRO A 152 -20.22 12.85 9.90
CA PRO A 152 -21.58 12.34 10.00
C PRO A 152 -21.60 10.81 10.19
N VAL A 153 -22.23 10.38 11.28
CA VAL A 153 -22.40 8.98 11.66
C VAL A 153 -23.89 8.59 11.66
N GLY A 154 -24.19 7.28 11.59
CA GLY A 154 -25.56 6.75 11.66
C GLY A 154 -26.15 6.25 10.34
N VAL A 155 -27.33 5.61 10.43
CA VAL A 155 -28.07 5.08 9.27
C VAL A 155 -28.92 6.19 8.67
N GLY A 156 -28.70 6.51 7.39
CA GLY A 156 -29.46 7.54 6.67
C GLY A 156 -28.89 8.96 6.80
N SER A 157 -27.86 9.15 7.63
CA SER A 157 -27.11 10.39 7.76
C SER A 157 -26.51 10.83 6.43
N LYS A 158 -26.41 12.14 6.23
CA LYS A 158 -25.95 12.75 4.99
C LYS A 158 -24.52 13.26 5.10
N GLY A 159 -23.78 13.16 4.01
CA GLY A 159 -22.49 13.81 3.83
C GLY A 159 -22.60 15.33 3.91
N ILE A 160 -21.64 15.97 4.56
CA ILE A 160 -21.52 17.43 4.60
C ILE A 160 -20.75 18.00 3.40
N ILE A 161 -20.07 17.16 2.63
CA ILE A 161 -19.42 17.56 1.37
C ILE A 161 -20.51 17.59 0.28
N PRO A 162 -20.78 18.73 -0.37
CA PRO A 162 -21.80 18.83 -1.41
C PRO A 162 -21.50 17.88 -2.58
N MET A 163 -22.46 17.01 -2.89
CA MET A 163 -22.32 15.98 -3.92
C MET A 163 -23.54 16.00 -4.85
N ASN A 164 -23.29 16.00 -6.17
CA ASN A 164 -24.31 15.88 -7.21
C ASN A 164 -24.05 14.62 -8.05
N ALA A 165 -24.95 14.28 -8.97
CA ALA A 165 -24.85 13.05 -9.76
C ALA A 165 -23.58 12.99 -10.64
N LYS A 166 -23.13 14.11 -11.21
CA LYS A 166 -21.91 14.18 -12.04
C LYS A 166 -20.66 13.95 -11.18
N ASN A 167 -20.55 14.67 -10.06
CA ASN A 167 -19.43 14.52 -9.13
C ASN A 167 -19.37 13.11 -8.52
N LEU A 168 -20.53 12.44 -8.33
CA LEU A 168 -20.57 11.04 -7.90
C LEU A 168 -20.03 10.10 -8.99
N ASP A 169 -20.41 10.29 -10.25
CA ASP A 169 -19.91 9.46 -11.34
C ASP A 169 -18.41 9.66 -11.57
N GLU A 170 -17.91 10.90 -11.46
CA GLU A 170 -16.47 11.19 -11.42
C GLU A 170 -15.78 10.46 -10.25
N ALA A 171 -16.35 10.48 -9.04
CA ALA A 171 -15.80 9.78 -7.88
C ALA A 171 -15.82 8.24 -8.04
N LEU A 172 -16.79 7.69 -8.77
CA LEU A 172 -16.87 6.25 -9.10
C LEU A 172 -15.79 5.84 -10.12
N GLU A 173 -15.50 6.66 -11.12
CA GLU A 173 -14.50 6.37 -12.18
C GLU A 173 -13.06 6.66 -11.73
N MET A 174 -12.87 7.77 -11.03
CA MET A 174 -11.55 8.33 -10.70
C MET A 174 -11.04 7.94 -9.31
N GLY A 175 -11.94 7.56 -8.39
CA GLY A 175 -11.60 7.55 -6.97
C GLY A 175 -11.17 8.94 -6.47
N TYR A 176 -10.66 9.01 -5.24
CA TYR A 176 -10.03 10.22 -4.72
C TYR A 176 -9.18 9.91 -3.49
N VAL A 177 -7.93 10.35 -3.52
CA VAL A 177 -7.01 10.42 -2.39
C VAL A 177 -6.23 11.73 -2.47
N TRP A 178 -5.91 12.32 -1.33
CA TRP A 178 -5.02 13.48 -1.26
C TRP A 178 -3.65 13.12 -1.84
N ALA A 179 -2.99 14.09 -2.48
CA ALA A 179 -1.73 13.84 -3.18
C ALA A 179 -0.67 13.18 -2.29
N ASP A 180 -0.57 13.64 -1.04
CA ASP A 180 0.41 13.16 -0.05
C ASP A 180 0.02 11.81 0.60
N ASP A 181 -1.28 11.47 0.59
CA ASP A 181 -1.80 10.20 1.10
C ASP A 181 -1.84 9.09 0.01
N LYS A 182 -1.68 9.45 -1.27
CA LYS A 182 -1.91 8.58 -2.43
C LYS A 182 -0.99 7.35 -2.44
N GLU A 183 0.30 7.54 -2.21
CA GLU A 183 1.28 6.45 -2.14
C GLU A 183 0.98 5.48 -0.98
N HIS A 184 0.40 5.99 0.11
CA HIS A 184 0.01 5.23 1.29
C HIS A 184 -1.42 4.67 1.21
N CYS A 185 -1.97 4.51 0.00
CA CYS A 185 -3.29 3.94 -0.22
C CYS A 185 -3.20 2.71 -1.13
N GLU A 186 -3.87 1.63 -0.74
CA GLU A 186 -4.00 0.45 -1.60
C GLU A 186 -4.65 0.81 -2.95
N GLU A 187 -4.09 0.30 -4.06
CA GLU A 187 -4.39 0.72 -5.45
C GLU A 187 -4.26 2.23 -5.70
N TYR A 188 -3.45 2.96 -4.92
CA TYR A 188 -3.42 4.43 -4.92
C TYR A 188 -4.81 5.07 -4.70
N GLY A 189 -5.73 4.31 -4.09
CA GLY A 189 -7.14 4.64 -3.91
C GLY A 189 -8.00 4.67 -5.18
N ARG A 190 -7.56 4.01 -6.27
CA ARG A 190 -8.32 3.88 -7.52
C ARG A 190 -8.10 2.53 -8.21
N MET A 191 -9.17 1.77 -8.37
CA MET A 191 -9.25 0.68 -9.34
C MET A 191 -9.59 1.24 -10.74
N LEU A 192 -8.72 0.98 -11.71
CA LEU A 192 -8.79 1.55 -13.08
C LEU A 192 -9.92 0.95 -13.93
N GLN A 193 -10.35 -0.26 -13.62
CA GLN A 193 -11.41 -1.00 -14.31
C GLN A 193 -12.84 -0.59 -13.87
N ALA A 194 -12.98 0.50 -13.14
CA ALA A 194 -14.27 1.00 -12.67
C ALA A 194 -15.09 1.60 -13.83
N ASP A 195 -16.33 1.14 -13.98
CA ASP A 195 -17.30 1.72 -14.92
C ASP A 195 -18.56 2.20 -14.16
N PRO A 196 -18.76 3.52 -13.99
CA PRO A 196 -19.97 4.07 -13.36
C PRO A 196 -21.27 3.69 -14.08
N ASN A 197 -21.24 3.26 -15.35
CA ASN A 197 -22.43 2.84 -16.09
C ASN A 197 -22.94 1.45 -15.65
N LYS A 198 -22.07 0.63 -15.02
CA LYS A 198 -22.45 -0.67 -14.42
C LYS A 198 -23.02 -0.52 -13.00
N VAL A 199 -22.89 0.67 -12.40
CA VAL A 199 -23.50 0.98 -11.10
C VAL A 199 -24.95 1.44 -11.30
N SER A 200 -25.91 0.68 -10.80
CA SER A 200 -27.34 0.96 -11.01
C SER A 200 -27.76 2.34 -10.47
N LEU A 201 -28.77 2.94 -11.09
CA LEU A 201 -29.38 4.19 -10.60
C LEU A 201 -29.86 4.07 -9.14
N ARG A 202 -30.27 2.87 -8.71
CA ARG A 202 -30.64 2.57 -7.32
C ARG A 202 -29.42 2.63 -6.39
N ALA A 203 -28.28 2.08 -6.80
CA ALA A 203 -27.03 2.15 -6.06
C ALA A 203 -26.52 3.60 -5.96
N LYS A 204 -26.50 4.33 -7.08
CA LYS A 204 -26.15 5.76 -7.12
C LYS A 204 -27.07 6.59 -6.20
N LYS A 205 -28.40 6.40 -6.28
CA LYS A 205 -29.38 7.10 -5.41
C LYS A 205 -29.19 6.80 -3.91
N ARG A 206 -28.73 5.60 -3.54
CA ARG A 206 -28.39 5.25 -2.15
C ARG A 206 -27.05 5.84 -1.70
N GLY A 207 -26.05 5.86 -2.58
CA GLY A 207 -24.70 6.36 -2.29
C GLY A 207 -24.57 7.88 -2.28
N LEU A 208 -25.27 8.57 -3.18
CA LEU A 208 -25.17 10.03 -3.36
C LEU A 208 -25.25 10.82 -2.05
N PRO A 209 -26.24 10.60 -1.15
CA PRO A 209 -26.30 11.33 0.11
C PRO A 209 -25.29 10.84 1.17
N GLN A 210 -24.63 9.68 1.00
CA GLN A 210 -23.86 9.00 2.05
C GLN A 210 -22.33 9.17 1.95
N LEU A 211 -21.82 9.95 0.99
CA LEU A 211 -20.39 10.14 0.83
C LEU A 211 -19.83 11.06 1.93
N GLY A 212 -18.65 10.75 2.47
CA GLY A 212 -18.10 11.43 3.63
C GLY A 212 -18.81 11.06 4.94
N THR A 213 -19.42 9.87 5.02
CA THR A 213 -20.10 9.37 6.24
C THR A 213 -19.51 8.05 6.71
N LEU A 214 -19.50 7.87 8.03
CA LEU A 214 -19.01 6.65 8.66
C LEU A 214 -20.03 5.51 8.57
N GLY A 215 -21.28 5.80 8.95
CA GLY A 215 -22.37 4.84 8.94
C GLY A 215 -22.66 4.14 10.25
N ALA A 216 -22.75 2.82 10.19
CA ALA A 216 -23.30 1.96 11.23
C ALA A 216 -22.78 0.52 11.07
N GLY A 217 -23.01 -0.32 12.08
CA GLY A 217 -22.34 -1.60 12.22
C GLY A 217 -20.97 -1.41 12.86
N ASN A 218 -19.98 -2.19 12.46
CA ASN A 218 -18.61 -2.18 12.99
C ASN A 218 -17.72 -1.04 12.44
N HIS A 219 -18.32 0.06 11.97
CA HIS A 219 -17.60 1.22 11.42
C HIS A 219 -17.34 2.23 12.55
N TYR A 220 -16.13 2.76 12.63
CA TYR A 220 -15.68 3.68 13.68
C TYR A 220 -14.58 4.64 13.18
N ALA A 221 -14.42 5.76 13.88
CA ALA A 221 -13.25 6.63 13.79
C ALA A 221 -12.66 6.74 15.20
N GLU A 222 -11.55 6.03 15.46
CA GLU A 222 -11.01 5.82 16.81
C GLU A 222 -9.68 6.56 16.99
N ILE A 223 -9.63 7.46 17.98
CA ILE A 223 -8.38 8.03 18.47
C ILE A 223 -7.70 6.99 19.35
N GLN A 224 -6.45 6.73 19.04
CA GLN A 224 -5.71 5.55 19.43
C GLN A 224 -4.32 5.96 19.96
N VAL A 225 -3.75 5.20 20.90
CA VAL A 225 -2.47 5.51 21.58
C VAL A 225 -1.48 4.35 21.45
N VAL A 226 -0.25 4.60 21.00
CA VAL A 226 0.82 3.58 20.83
C VAL A 226 1.33 3.12 22.21
N GLU A 227 0.76 2.07 22.80
CA GLU A 227 1.24 1.57 24.10
C GLU A 227 2.43 0.59 23.97
N GLU A 228 2.60 -0.11 22.84
CA GLU A 228 3.70 -1.06 22.63
C GLU A 228 4.27 -0.98 21.20
N ILE A 229 5.57 -1.28 21.02
CA ILE A 229 6.27 -1.35 19.73
C ILE A 229 7.20 -2.56 19.75
N PHE A 230 7.01 -3.46 18.77
CA PHE A 230 7.71 -4.75 18.72
C PHE A 230 8.83 -4.82 17.67
N ASP A 231 8.68 -4.07 16.58
CA ASP A 231 9.74 -3.80 15.63
C ASP A 231 9.85 -2.30 15.50
N ARG A 232 10.97 -1.77 16.01
CA ARG A 232 11.27 -0.33 15.96
C ARG A 232 11.63 0.13 14.55
N TYR A 233 12.20 -0.76 13.72
CA TYR A 233 12.54 -0.43 12.35
C TYR A 233 11.26 -0.23 11.53
N ALA A 234 10.36 -1.22 11.53
CA ALA A 234 9.10 -1.11 10.80
C ALA A 234 8.21 0.03 11.32
N ALA A 235 8.13 0.22 12.64
CA ALA A 235 7.39 1.32 13.24
C ALA A 235 7.93 2.70 12.81
N SER A 236 9.26 2.90 12.85
CA SER A 236 9.88 4.17 12.40
C SER A 236 9.63 4.47 10.92
N LYS A 237 9.54 3.44 10.05
CA LYS A 237 9.14 3.63 8.64
C LYS A 237 7.70 4.09 8.50
N MET A 238 6.83 3.70 9.42
CA MET A 238 5.45 4.18 9.52
C MET A 238 5.33 5.52 10.27
N GLY A 239 6.45 6.15 10.65
CA GLY A 239 6.45 7.36 11.47
C GLY A 239 5.86 7.16 12.87
N ILE A 240 5.97 5.94 13.40
CA ILE A 240 5.67 5.57 14.80
C ILE A 240 7.01 5.42 15.53
N ASP A 241 7.45 6.51 16.16
CA ASP A 241 8.81 6.60 16.72
C ASP A 241 8.85 6.38 18.24
N GLN A 242 7.71 6.56 18.94
CA GLN A 242 7.66 6.53 20.39
C GLN A 242 6.36 5.93 20.96
N LEU A 243 6.47 5.43 22.21
CA LEU A 243 5.31 5.05 23.00
C LEU A 243 4.52 6.30 23.40
N ASN A 244 3.22 6.12 23.62
CA ASN A 244 2.22 7.16 23.89
C ASN A 244 1.93 8.09 22.71
N GLN A 245 2.48 7.86 21.50
CA GLN A 245 2.13 8.62 20.30
C GLN A 245 0.67 8.37 19.92
N VAL A 246 -0.01 9.40 19.42
CA VAL A 246 -1.43 9.37 19.05
C VAL A 246 -1.57 9.07 17.56
N VAL A 247 -2.51 8.21 17.23
CA VAL A 247 -2.92 7.87 15.85
C VAL A 247 -4.45 7.91 15.75
N LEU A 248 -4.95 7.92 14.52
CA LEU A 248 -6.38 7.89 14.23
C LEU A 248 -6.70 6.77 13.24
N MET A 249 -7.56 5.83 13.64
CA MET A 249 -8.02 4.74 12.79
C MET A 249 -9.44 4.98 12.28
N ILE A 250 -9.64 4.98 10.96
CA ILE A 250 -10.93 5.16 10.30
C ILE A 250 -11.31 3.84 9.62
N HIS A 251 -12.37 3.19 10.09
CA HIS A 251 -12.92 1.95 9.52
C HIS A 251 -14.26 2.23 8.85
N CYS A 252 -14.32 2.13 7.52
CA CYS A 252 -15.54 2.29 6.73
C CYS A 252 -15.38 1.75 5.30
N GLY A 253 -16.51 1.47 4.63
CA GLY A 253 -16.58 1.06 3.23
C GLY A 253 -17.49 1.90 2.33
N SER A 254 -18.02 1.25 1.30
CA SER A 254 -18.85 1.78 0.22
C SER A 254 -20.31 2.15 0.59
N ARG A 255 -20.68 1.99 1.85
CA ARG A 255 -21.99 2.42 2.39
C ARG A 255 -23.16 1.73 1.66
N GLY A 256 -24.28 2.43 1.47
CA GLY A 256 -25.44 1.90 0.76
C GLY A 256 -25.23 1.65 -0.74
N LEU A 257 -24.14 2.17 -1.34
CA LEU A 257 -23.84 2.00 -2.76
C LEU A 257 -23.35 0.59 -3.05
N GLY A 258 -22.24 0.15 -2.44
CA GLY A 258 -21.71 -1.20 -2.69
C GLY A 258 -22.63 -2.30 -2.21
N HIS A 259 -23.39 -2.08 -1.12
CA HIS A 259 -24.45 -3.01 -0.72
C HIS A 259 -25.47 -3.20 -1.85
N GLN A 260 -25.86 -2.13 -2.54
CA GLN A 260 -26.79 -2.25 -3.66
C GLN A 260 -26.13 -2.91 -4.87
N VAL A 261 -24.88 -2.56 -5.21
CA VAL A 261 -24.11 -3.23 -6.28
C VAL A 261 -24.04 -4.75 -6.05
N ALA A 262 -23.69 -5.19 -4.83
CA ALA A 262 -23.69 -6.61 -4.47
C ALA A 262 -25.09 -7.24 -4.57
N THR A 263 -26.15 -6.53 -4.16
CA THR A 263 -27.53 -7.02 -4.25
C THR A 263 -27.98 -7.20 -5.70
N ASP A 264 -27.68 -6.22 -6.56
CA ASP A 264 -28.04 -6.22 -7.97
C ASP A 264 -27.29 -7.35 -8.70
N ALA A 265 -25.99 -7.50 -8.42
CA ALA A 265 -25.16 -8.56 -9.00
C ALA A 265 -25.61 -9.98 -8.60
N LEU A 266 -25.99 -10.21 -7.34
CA LEU A 266 -26.53 -11.51 -6.90
C LEU A 266 -27.77 -11.91 -7.72
N GLN A 267 -28.66 -10.96 -8.03
CA GLN A 267 -29.88 -11.23 -8.79
C GLN A 267 -29.58 -11.63 -10.26
N GLU A 268 -28.59 -11.00 -10.90
CA GLU A 268 -28.19 -11.35 -12.26
C GLU A 268 -27.38 -12.66 -12.31
N MET A 269 -26.51 -12.89 -11.32
CA MET A 269 -25.74 -14.14 -11.24
C MET A 269 -26.62 -15.36 -10.98
N GLU A 270 -27.70 -15.26 -10.22
CA GLU A 270 -28.70 -16.35 -10.12
C GLU A 270 -29.33 -16.74 -11.47
N ARG A 271 -29.34 -15.84 -12.47
CA ARG A 271 -29.77 -16.14 -13.85
C ARG A 271 -28.61 -16.73 -14.65
N ALA A 272 -27.42 -16.15 -14.56
CA ALA A 272 -26.21 -16.65 -15.22
C ALA A 272 -25.92 -18.11 -14.85
N MET A 273 -26.01 -18.48 -13.57
CA MET A 273 -25.81 -19.87 -13.11
C MET A 273 -26.78 -20.86 -13.76
N LYS A 274 -28.05 -20.47 -13.96
CA LYS A 274 -29.06 -21.33 -14.59
C LYS A 274 -28.78 -21.50 -16.08
N ARG A 275 -28.33 -20.45 -16.77
CA ARG A 275 -27.90 -20.50 -18.18
C ARG A 275 -26.64 -21.36 -18.34
N ASP A 276 -25.66 -21.16 -17.48
CA ASP A 276 -24.30 -21.71 -17.60
C ASP A 276 -24.13 -23.05 -16.85
N ASN A 277 -25.23 -23.62 -16.35
CA ASN A 277 -25.33 -24.85 -15.56
C ASN A 277 -24.33 -24.92 -14.39
N ILE A 278 -24.16 -23.81 -13.67
CA ILE A 278 -23.28 -23.71 -12.50
C ILE A 278 -24.04 -24.23 -11.27
N VAL A 279 -23.70 -25.45 -10.85
CA VAL A 279 -24.23 -26.07 -9.63
C VAL A 279 -23.33 -25.71 -8.45
N VAL A 280 -23.95 -25.19 -7.37
CA VAL A 280 -23.30 -24.87 -6.09
C VAL A 280 -24.03 -25.55 -4.94
N ASN A 281 -23.33 -25.77 -3.83
CA ASN A 281 -23.90 -26.43 -2.65
C ASN A 281 -24.79 -25.51 -1.79
N ASP A 282 -24.69 -24.19 -1.98
CA ASP A 282 -25.47 -23.16 -1.27
C ASP A 282 -25.84 -22.05 -2.24
N ARG A 283 -27.13 -21.67 -2.30
CA ARG A 283 -27.64 -20.58 -3.13
C ARG A 283 -26.94 -19.24 -2.86
N GLN A 284 -26.45 -19.02 -1.64
CA GLN A 284 -25.71 -17.80 -1.28
C GLN A 284 -24.33 -17.70 -1.96
N LEU A 285 -23.83 -18.77 -2.59
CA LEU A 285 -22.66 -18.77 -3.46
C LEU A 285 -23.00 -18.40 -4.92
N ALA A 286 -23.96 -17.49 -5.12
CA ALA A 286 -24.29 -17.01 -6.45
C ALA A 286 -23.06 -16.38 -7.13
N CYS A 287 -22.81 -16.78 -8.38
CA CYS A 287 -21.59 -16.47 -9.12
C CYS A 287 -21.82 -16.52 -10.63
N ALA A 288 -20.96 -15.85 -11.40
CA ALA A 288 -20.90 -15.97 -12.86
C ALA A 288 -19.48 -16.33 -13.29
N ARG A 289 -19.30 -16.80 -14.53
CA ARG A 289 -17.95 -16.96 -15.10
C ARG A 289 -17.26 -15.59 -15.13
N ILE A 290 -15.95 -15.55 -14.87
CA ILE A 290 -15.20 -14.28 -14.87
C ILE A 290 -15.38 -13.55 -16.20
N ASP A 291 -15.27 -14.27 -17.32
CA ASP A 291 -15.35 -13.70 -18.67
C ASP A 291 -16.79 -13.54 -19.21
N SER A 292 -17.84 -13.84 -18.41
CA SER A 292 -19.21 -13.56 -18.85
C SER A 292 -19.53 -12.07 -18.71
N GLN A 293 -20.55 -11.62 -19.43
CA GLN A 293 -21.05 -10.25 -19.33
C GLN A 293 -21.39 -9.88 -17.87
N GLU A 294 -22.05 -10.78 -17.14
CA GLU A 294 -22.41 -10.56 -15.73
C GLU A 294 -21.18 -10.55 -14.80
N GLY A 295 -20.15 -11.34 -15.11
CA GLY A 295 -18.89 -11.35 -14.37
C GLY A 295 -18.12 -10.05 -14.52
N GLN A 296 -17.92 -9.60 -15.77
CA GLN A 296 -17.23 -8.35 -16.08
C GLN A 296 -18.01 -7.12 -15.61
N ASP A 297 -19.34 -7.09 -15.78
CA ASP A 297 -20.18 -5.99 -15.30
C ASP A 297 -20.14 -5.87 -13.77
N TYR A 298 -20.14 -7.00 -13.05
CA TYR A 298 -19.95 -6.98 -11.61
C TYR A 298 -18.54 -6.51 -11.21
N LEU A 299 -17.48 -6.97 -11.87
CA LEU A 299 -16.12 -6.54 -11.55
C LEU A 299 -15.93 -5.03 -11.75
N ALA A 300 -16.49 -4.46 -12.82
CA ALA A 300 -16.44 -3.03 -13.09
C ALA A 300 -17.31 -2.21 -12.11
N ALA A 301 -18.51 -2.69 -11.76
CA ALA A 301 -19.36 -2.06 -10.75
C ALA A 301 -18.77 -2.15 -9.33
N MET A 302 -18.10 -3.26 -9.00
CA MET A 302 -17.37 -3.47 -7.75
C MET A 302 -16.16 -2.53 -7.66
N ALA A 303 -15.39 -2.37 -8.74
CA ALA A 303 -14.29 -1.41 -8.80
C ALA A 303 -14.79 0.03 -8.60
N ALA A 304 -15.92 0.40 -9.20
CA ALA A 304 -16.56 1.68 -8.97
C ALA A 304 -17.02 1.86 -7.51
N ALA A 305 -17.63 0.84 -6.90
CA ALA A 305 -17.96 0.86 -5.48
C ALA A 305 -16.73 0.92 -4.56
N ALA A 306 -15.60 0.34 -4.98
CA ALA A 306 -14.32 0.42 -4.28
C ALA A 306 -13.74 1.84 -4.33
N ASN A 307 -13.78 2.49 -5.50
CA ASN A 307 -13.41 3.90 -5.68
C ASN A 307 -14.22 4.81 -4.76
N TYR A 308 -15.54 4.63 -4.71
CA TYR A 308 -16.41 5.36 -3.77
C TYR A 308 -15.99 5.17 -2.30
N ALA A 309 -15.58 3.97 -1.88
CA ALA A 309 -15.14 3.73 -0.51
C ALA A 309 -13.81 4.42 -0.17
N TRP A 310 -12.84 4.47 -1.10
CA TRP A 310 -11.62 5.25 -0.92
C TRP A 310 -11.90 6.75 -0.87
N VAL A 311 -12.77 7.28 -1.74
CA VAL A 311 -13.25 8.68 -1.68
C VAL A 311 -13.88 8.97 -0.31
N ASN A 312 -14.67 8.03 0.21
CA ASN A 312 -15.32 8.14 1.52
C ASN A 312 -14.29 8.19 2.67
N ARG A 313 -13.29 7.30 2.68
CA ARG A 313 -12.19 7.32 3.67
C ARG A 313 -11.31 8.57 3.54
N SER A 314 -11.00 9.03 2.33
CA SER A 314 -10.27 10.29 2.07
C SER A 314 -11.06 11.54 2.49
N SER A 315 -12.39 11.49 2.40
CA SER A 315 -13.28 12.54 2.92
C SER A 315 -13.27 12.58 4.44
N MET A 316 -13.43 11.44 5.11
CA MET A 316 -13.32 11.39 6.58
C MET A 316 -11.91 11.72 7.09
N THR A 317 -10.86 11.43 6.32
CA THR A 317 -9.47 11.87 6.60
C THR A 317 -9.41 13.40 6.68
N PHE A 318 -9.98 14.11 5.71
CA PHE A 318 -10.06 15.57 5.71
C PHE A 318 -10.87 16.10 6.90
N LEU A 319 -12.06 15.54 7.16
CA LEU A 319 -12.92 15.96 8.26
C LEU A 319 -12.25 15.75 9.64
N SER A 320 -11.49 14.67 9.79
CA SER A 320 -10.68 14.42 10.98
C SER A 320 -9.54 15.43 11.14
N ARG A 321 -8.82 15.72 10.06
CA ARG A 321 -7.78 16.76 10.03
C ARG A 321 -8.34 18.12 10.47
N GLN A 322 -9.56 18.48 10.05
CA GLN A 322 -10.23 19.72 10.50
C GLN A 322 -10.59 19.69 11.99
N ALA A 323 -11.12 18.57 12.51
CA ALA A 323 -11.45 18.43 13.93
C ALA A 323 -10.22 18.57 14.83
N PHE A 324 -9.09 17.94 14.46
CA PHE A 324 -7.82 18.07 15.16
C PHE A 324 -7.26 19.50 15.05
N ALA A 325 -7.23 20.09 13.85
CA ALA A 325 -6.75 21.45 13.63
C ALA A 325 -7.51 22.48 14.49
N LYS A 326 -8.84 22.35 14.57
CA LYS A 326 -9.71 23.17 15.42
C LYS A 326 -9.42 22.96 16.92
N MET A 327 -9.15 21.74 17.36
CA MET A 327 -8.91 21.43 18.77
C MET A 327 -7.56 21.93 19.27
N PHE A 328 -6.51 21.75 18.48
CA PHE A 328 -5.13 22.10 18.86
C PHE A 328 -4.70 23.49 18.38
N ASN A 329 -5.59 24.23 17.69
CA ASN A 329 -5.32 25.53 17.09
C ASN A 329 -4.01 25.53 16.26
N SER A 330 -3.89 24.53 15.40
CA SER A 330 -2.68 24.18 14.65
C SER A 330 -3.08 23.63 13.27
N THR A 331 -2.16 23.55 12.32
CA THR A 331 -2.48 22.97 11.00
C THR A 331 -2.34 21.43 11.03
N PRO A 332 -3.04 20.69 10.15
CA PRO A 332 -2.85 19.23 10.05
C PRO A 332 -1.41 18.82 9.73
N ASP A 333 -0.66 19.68 9.04
CA ASP A 333 0.75 19.45 8.67
C ASP A 333 1.66 19.67 9.90
N ASP A 334 1.41 20.72 10.70
CA ASP A 334 2.11 20.95 11.98
C ASP A 334 1.82 19.86 13.02
N LEU A 335 0.65 19.21 12.93
CA LEU A 335 0.24 18.05 13.73
C LEU A 335 0.71 16.71 13.14
N ASP A 336 1.46 16.73 12.02
CA ASP A 336 2.06 15.58 11.35
C ASP A 336 1.02 14.49 10.96
N MET A 337 -0.18 14.93 10.55
CA MET A 337 -1.35 14.07 10.32
C MET A 337 -1.33 13.31 8.99
N HIS A 338 -0.30 12.49 8.76
CA HIS A 338 -0.13 11.70 7.53
C HIS A 338 -0.77 10.31 7.61
N VAL A 339 -1.27 9.80 6.49
CA VAL A 339 -1.72 8.40 6.37
C VAL A 339 -0.52 7.45 6.42
N ILE A 340 -0.56 6.49 7.33
CA ILE A 340 0.35 5.34 7.37
C ILE A 340 -0.03 4.36 6.26
N TYR A 341 -1.30 3.93 6.26
CA TYR A 341 -1.84 3.10 5.18
C TYR A 341 -3.38 3.15 5.11
N ASP A 342 -3.93 2.80 3.95
CA ASP A 342 -5.34 2.50 3.72
C ASP A 342 -5.43 1.15 3.00
N VAL A 343 -6.17 0.20 3.58
CA VAL A 343 -6.27 -1.17 3.08
C VAL A 343 -7.69 -1.72 3.16
N SER A 344 -8.07 -2.49 2.14
CA SER A 344 -9.34 -3.17 2.01
C SER A 344 -9.36 -4.53 2.71
N HIS A 345 -10.54 -4.95 3.16
CA HIS A 345 -10.76 -6.34 3.58
C HIS A 345 -12.00 -7.02 2.94
N ASN A 346 -12.72 -6.32 2.08
CA ASN A 346 -13.86 -6.83 1.29
C ASN A 346 -13.68 -6.47 -0.19
N ILE A 347 -12.91 -7.25 -0.95
CA ILE A 347 -12.54 -6.93 -2.33
C ILE A 347 -12.25 -8.21 -3.14
N ALA A 348 -12.44 -8.15 -4.47
CA ALA A 348 -11.82 -9.11 -5.38
C ALA A 348 -10.79 -8.38 -6.25
N LYS A 349 -9.61 -8.99 -6.47
CA LYS A 349 -8.51 -8.40 -7.22
C LYS A 349 -7.83 -9.39 -8.14
N VAL A 350 -7.44 -8.94 -9.33
CA VAL A 350 -6.55 -9.68 -10.21
C VAL A 350 -5.11 -9.47 -9.72
N GLU A 351 -4.46 -10.54 -9.30
CA GLU A 351 -3.10 -10.53 -8.74
C GLU A 351 -2.27 -11.67 -9.34
N GLU A 352 -0.98 -11.46 -9.53
CA GLU A 352 -0.06 -12.52 -9.96
C GLU A 352 0.45 -13.30 -8.73
N HIS A 353 0.24 -14.62 -8.73
CA HIS A 353 0.69 -15.52 -7.67
C HIS A 353 1.34 -16.77 -8.25
N TRP A 354 2.14 -17.48 -7.45
CA TRP A 354 2.79 -18.72 -7.86
C TRP A 354 1.90 -19.92 -7.53
N VAL A 355 1.33 -20.55 -8.56
CA VAL A 355 0.51 -21.76 -8.44
C VAL A 355 1.22 -22.92 -9.13
N ASN A 356 1.43 -24.03 -8.41
CA ASN A 356 2.14 -25.22 -8.92
C ASN A 356 3.49 -24.91 -9.58
N GLY A 357 4.23 -23.94 -9.03
CA GLY A 357 5.55 -23.52 -9.54
C GLY A 357 5.51 -22.66 -10.80
N LYS A 358 4.36 -22.08 -11.17
CA LYS A 358 4.22 -21.15 -12.30
C LYS A 358 3.59 -19.83 -11.85
N PRO A 359 3.99 -18.67 -12.42
CA PRO A 359 3.24 -17.44 -12.25
C PRO A 359 1.87 -17.60 -12.93
N THR A 360 0.80 -17.19 -12.24
CA THR A 360 -0.58 -17.31 -12.71
C THR A 360 -1.35 -16.08 -12.24
N GLN A 361 -2.14 -15.48 -13.13
CA GLN A 361 -3.04 -14.39 -12.76
C GLN A 361 -4.30 -14.96 -12.12
N LEU A 362 -4.59 -14.54 -10.89
CA LEU A 362 -5.71 -15.03 -10.11
C LEU A 362 -6.67 -13.91 -9.73
N LEU A 363 -7.97 -14.16 -9.81
CA LEU A 363 -8.99 -13.33 -9.15
C LEU A 363 -9.11 -13.73 -7.67
N VAL A 364 -8.31 -13.09 -6.82
CA VAL A 364 -8.30 -13.31 -5.37
C VAL A 364 -9.49 -12.59 -4.74
N HIS A 365 -10.45 -13.36 -4.24
CA HIS A 365 -11.58 -12.90 -3.44
C HIS A 365 -11.17 -12.84 -1.97
N ARG A 366 -11.44 -11.71 -1.33
CA ARG A 366 -11.15 -11.42 0.07
C ARG A 366 -12.39 -10.85 0.75
N LYS A 367 -12.88 -11.52 1.80
CA LYS A 367 -14.05 -11.09 2.58
C LYS A 367 -13.76 -11.20 4.06
N GLY A 368 -13.69 -10.07 4.76
CA GLY A 368 -13.12 -10.00 6.09
C GLY A 368 -11.65 -10.47 6.11
N SER A 369 -10.88 -10.16 5.08
CA SER A 369 -9.48 -10.58 4.98
C SER A 369 -8.64 -9.54 4.23
N THR A 370 -7.49 -9.19 4.78
CA THR A 370 -6.66 -8.07 4.32
C THR A 370 -5.54 -8.56 3.41
N ARG A 371 -5.16 -7.78 2.40
CA ARG A 371 -3.93 -8.04 1.61
C ARG A 371 -2.69 -7.78 2.47
N ALA A 372 -1.66 -8.62 2.31
CA ALA A 372 -0.47 -8.66 3.14
C ALA A 372 0.77 -9.01 2.30
N PHE A 373 1.10 -8.16 1.32
CA PHE A 373 2.25 -8.35 0.44
C PHE A 373 3.61 -8.24 1.17
N PRO A 374 4.63 -9.02 0.74
CA PRO A 374 5.92 -9.17 1.41
C PRO A 374 6.81 -7.93 1.23
N PRO A 375 7.95 -7.86 1.95
CA PRO A 375 9.06 -7.01 1.53
C PRO A 375 9.39 -7.20 0.04
N HIS A 376 9.94 -6.17 -0.58
CA HIS A 376 10.34 -6.12 -1.98
C HIS A 376 9.23 -6.29 -3.04
N HIS A 377 7.95 -6.37 -2.64
CA HIS A 377 6.84 -6.48 -3.58
C HIS A 377 6.65 -5.18 -4.38
N PRO A 378 6.53 -5.19 -5.72
CA PRO A 378 6.53 -3.96 -6.52
C PRO A 378 5.31 -3.05 -6.28
N LEU A 379 4.21 -3.60 -5.73
CA LEU A 379 2.97 -2.85 -5.44
C LEU A 379 2.88 -2.29 -4.01
N ILE A 380 3.97 -2.28 -3.22
CA ILE A 380 4.00 -1.66 -1.89
C ILE A 380 4.80 -0.34 -1.91
N PRO A 381 4.48 0.63 -1.03
CA PRO A 381 5.15 1.94 -1.02
C PRO A 381 6.66 1.81 -0.85
N VAL A 382 7.42 2.75 -1.44
CA VAL A 382 8.89 2.72 -1.44
C VAL A 382 9.47 2.60 -0.02
N ASP A 383 8.88 3.30 0.94
CA ASP A 383 9.36 3.32 2.33
C ASP A 383 9.09 2.01 3.09
N TYR A 384 8.18 1.18 2.59
CA TYR A 384 7.81 -0.13 3.13
C TYR A 384 8.44 -1.31 2.38
N GLN A 385 9.22 -1.05 1.33
CA GLN A 385 9.91 -2.08 0.54
C GLN A 385 10.83 -3.01 1.36
N LEU A 386 11.27 -2.60 2.56
CA LEU A 386 12.09 -3.42 3.45
C LEU A 386 11.32 -4.05 4.62
N THR A 387 10.04 -3.71 4.79
CA THR A 387 9.21 -4.11 5.95
C THR A 387 8.03 -4.99 5.55
N GLY A 388 7.60 -4.93 4.29
CA GLY A 388 6.34 -5.49 3.81
C GLY A 388 5.19 -4.51 3.92
N GLN A 389 4.07 -4.82 3.24
CA GLN A 389 2.88 -3.96 3.22
C GLN A 389 2.29 -3.81 4.63
N PRO A 390 1.97 -2.60 5.12
CA PRO A 390 1.21 -2.45 6.36
C PRO A 390 -0.15 -3.15 6.26
N VAL A 391 -0.55 -3.78 7.37
CA VAL A 391 -1.83 -4.47 7.52
C VAL A 391 -2.50 -3.93 8.78
N LEU A 392 -3.71 -3.39 8.63
CA LEU A 392 -4.44 -2.72 9.70
C LEU A 392 -5.54 -3.66 10.22
N ILE A 393 -5.41 -4.11 11.47
CA ILE A 393 -6.32 -5.05 12.12
C ILE A 393 -7.17 -4.31 13.14
N GLY A 394 -8.46 -4.20 12.86
CA GLY A 394 -9.41 -3.56 13.77
C GLY A 394 -9.74 -4.41 14.99
N GLY A 395 -9.66 -3.81 16.18
CA GLY A 395 -10.17 -4.40 17.42
C GLY A 395 -11.69 -4.28 17.52
N THR A 396 -12.14 -3.74 18.65
CA THR A 396 -13.52 -3.35 18.95
C THR A 396 -13.47 -2.07 19.78
N MET A 397 -14.61 -1.39 19.99
CA MET A 397 -14.79 -0.24 20.90
C MET A 397 -14.21 -0.37 22.33
N GLY A 398 -13.78 -1.57 22.73
CA GLY A 398 -13.18 -1.84 24.03
C GLY A 398 -11.95 -2.75 23.96
N THR A 399 -11.32 -2.94 22.79
CA THR A 399 -10.12 -3.79 22.65
C THR A 399 -9.09 -3.18 21.70
N CYS A 400 -7.84 -3.60 21.84
CA CYS A 400 -6.74 -3.07 21.05
C CYS A 400 -6.81 -3.42 19.55
N SER A 401 -6.35 -2.51 18.70
CA SER A 401 -6.10 -2.77 17.28
C SER A 401 -4.66 -3.25 17.05
N TYR A 402 -4.28 -3.63 15.83
CA TYR A 402 -2.90 -4.02 15.51
C TYR A 402 -2.47 -3.44 14.16
N VAL A 403 -1.20 -3.08 14.06
CA VAL A 403 -0.52 -2.87 12.77
C VAL A 403 0.44 -4.05 12.57
N LEU A 404 0.27 -4.78 11.48
CA LEU A 404 1.16 -5.86 11.06
C LEU A 404 1.88 -5.45 9.76
N THR A 405 2.83 -6.26 9.28
CA THR A 405 3.27 -6.22 7.88
C THR A 405 3.09 -7.56 7.17
N GLY A 406 2.99 -7.54 5.85
CA GLY A 406 2.99 -8.76 5.02
C GLY A 406 4.37 -9.43 4.92
N THR A 407 4.39 -10.71 4.55
CA THR A 407 5.62 -11.52 4.44
C THR A 407 5.52 -12.55 3.31
N ASP A 408 6.67 -13.14 2.96
CA ASP A 408 6.77 -14.21 1.97
C ASP A 408 5.92 -15.43 2.35
N LYS A 409 5.78 -15.71 3.64
CA LYS A 409 4.95 -16.82 4.12
C LYS A 409 3.46 -16.58 3.85
N ALA A 410 3.00 -15.33 3.87
CA ALA A 410 1.66 -14.99 3.39
C ALA A 410 1.51 -15.29 1.89
N MET A 411 2.51 -14.94 1.07
CA MET A 411 2.48 -15.24 -0.37
C MET A 411 2.37 -16.73 -0.64
N THR A 412 3.09 -17.57 0.11
CA THR A 412 3.07 -19.02 -0.09
C THR A 412 1.86 -19.74 0.51
N GLU A 413 1.37 -19.34 1.69
CA GLU A 413 0.31 -20.09 2.40
C GLU A 413 -1.10 -19.52 2.19
N THR A 414 -1.22 -18.22 1.92
CA THR A 414 -2.52 -17.50 1.92
C THR A 414 -2.69 -16.54 0.74
N LEU A 415 -1.86 -16.66 -0.30
CA LEU A 415 -1.87 -15.79 -1.48
C LEU A 415 -1.81 -14.31 -1.08
N GLY A 416 -0.83 -13.99 -0.24
CA GLY A 416 -0.57 -12.63 0.24
C GLY A 416 -1.71 -12.06 1.07
N SER A 417 -2.30 -12.85 1.98
CA SER A 417 -3.51 -12.45 2.72
C SER A 417 -3.45 -12.78 4.22
N THR A 418 -4.17 -12.01 5.05
CA THR A 418 -4.25 -12.21 6.51
C THR A 418 -5.58 -11.71 7.09
N CYS A 419 -5.78 -11.80 8.41
CA CYS A 419 -6.98 -11.32 9.11
C CYS A 419 -7.28 -9.82 8.86
N HIS A 420 -8.50 -9.40 9.21
CA HIS A 420 -8.93 -7.99 9.13
C HIS A 420 -9.30 -7.38 10.49
N GLY A 421 -9.61 -8.21 11.48
CA GLY A 421 -10.02 -7.72 12.78
C GLY A 421 -10.28 -8.84 13.77
N ALA A 422 -11.05 -8.53 14.82
CA ALA A 422 -11.46 -9.53 15.80
C ALA A 422 -12.33 -10.66 15.21
N GLY A 423 -13.28 -10.34 14.32
CA GLY A 423 -14.31 -11.27 13.86
C GLY A 423 -15.36 -11.57 14.94
N ARG A 424 -16.62 -11.77 14.54
CA ARG A 424 -17.70 -11.95 15.52
C ARG A 424 -17.67 -13.35 16.15
N ALA A 425 -17.90 -13.40 17.46
CA ALA A 425 -18.16 -14.65 18.18
C ALA A 425 -19.67 -14.86 18.40
N ILE A 426 -20.46 -13.77 18.37
CA ILE A 426 -21.90 -13.77 18.66
C ILE A 426 -22.65 -12.97 17.59
N SER A 427 -23.79 -13.50 17.12
CA SER A 427 -24.64 -12.79 16.15
C SER A 427 -25.26 -11.53 16.76
N ARG A 428 -25.42 -10.46 15.97
CA ARG A 428 -26.03 -9.19 16.41
C ARG A 428 -27.38 -9.38 17.11
N ALA A 429 -28.17 -10.36 16.63
CA ALA A 429 -29.47 -10.69 17.23
C ALA A 429 -29.37 -11.35 18.61
N LYS A 430 -28.31 -12.12 18.88
CA LYS A 430 -28.04 -12.68 20.20
C LYS A 430 -27.45 -11.62 21.13
N SER A 431 -26.51 -10.79 20.68
CA SER A 431 -25.96 -9.67 21.47
C SER A 431 -27.06 -8.75 22.01
N ARG A 432 -27.99 -8.29 21.16
CA ARG A 432 -29.17 -7.48 21.56
C ARG A 432 -30.15 -8.14 22.54
N ARG A 433 -30.04 -9.45 22.78
CA ARG A 433 -30.89 -10.21 23.72
C ARG A 433 -30.17 -10.53 25.03
N THR A 434 -28.86 -10.27 25.12
CA THR A 434 -28.01 -10.73 26.23
C THR A 434 -27.14 -9.63 26.83
N LEU A 435 -27.02 -8.47 26.17
CA LEU A 435 -26.21 -7.34 26.62
C LEU A 435 -27.09 -6.11 26.75
N GLU A 436 -27.04 -5.46 27.91
CA GLU A 436 -27.71 -4.19 28.16
C GLU A 436 -26.83 -3.00 27.76
N TYR A 437 -27.47 -1.97 27.20
CA TYR A 437 -26.79 -0.77 26.70
C TYR A 437 -25.98 -0.06 27.79
N SER A 438 -26.61 0.19 28.94
CA SER A 438 -26.01 0.88 30.08
C SER A 438 -24.76 0.18 30.60
N ASP A 439 -24.77 -1.15 30.63
CA ASP A 439 -23.69 -1.94 31.21
C ASP A 439 -22.46 -1.90 30.30
N VAL A 440 -22.68 -1.90 28.98
CA VAL A 440 -21.62 -1.70 28.00
C VAL A 440 -21.08 -0.26 28.08
N LEU A 441 -21.94 0.77 28.21
CA LEU A 441 -21.48 2.16 28.48
C LEU A 441 -20.59 2.23 29.72
N ASN A 442 -21.10 1.74 30.86
CA ASN A 442 -20.48 1.86 32.17
C ASN A 442 -19.14 1.13 32.22
N LYS A 443 -19.07 -0.12 31.73
CA LYS A 443 -17.80 -0.86 31.61
C LYS A 443 -16.75 -0.05 30.85
N LEU A 444 -17.15 0.52 29.72
CA LEU A 444 -16.25 1.30 28.90
C LEU A 444 -15.86 2.62 29.63
N GLN A 445 -16.78 3.29 30.32
CA GLN A 445 -16.44 4.47 31.13
C GLN A 445 -15.49 4.15 32.31
N GLU A 446 -15.67 3.04 33.03
CA GLU A 446 -14.75 2.54 34.06
C GLU A 446 -13.35 2.26 33.49
N MET A 447 -13.33 1.68 32.29
CA MET A 447 -12.15 1.50 31.45
C MET A 447 -11.53 2.82 30.97
N GLY A 448 -12.10 3.99 31.30
CA GLY A 448 -11.58 5.33 30.98
C GLY A 448 -12.14 5.95 29.71
N ILE A 449 -13.11 5.30 29.05
CA ILE A 449 -13.50 5.62 27.69
C ILE A 449 -14.26 6.94 27.53
N SER A 450 -13.75 7.77 26.61
CA SER A 450 -14.41 8.95 26.03
C SER A 450 -14.85 8.69 24.59
N ILE A 451 -15.92 9.35 24.18
CA ILE A 451 -17.09 8.59 23.77
C ILE A 451 -17.63 9.34 22.48
N ARG A 452 -18.13 8.71 21.36
CA ARG A 452 -18.73 9.29 20.08
C ARG A 452 -19.37 8.29 19.02
N VAL A 453 -20.58 7.64 19.16
CA VAL A 453 -21.31 6.81 18.10
C VAL A 453 -22.89 6.72 18.13
N ALA A 454 -23.60 6.93 16.99
CA ALA A 454 -25.02 7.32 16.77
C ALA A 454 -26.29 6.60 17.34
N SER A 455 -26.22 5.47 18.07
CA SER A 455 -27.45 4.76 18.50
C SER A 455 -27.23 3.73 19.61
N PRO A 456 -28.08 3.66 20.65
CA PRO A 456 -27.99 2.65 21.71
C PRO A 456 -28.02 1.19 21.20
N LYS A 457 -28.75 0.95 20.11
CA LYS A 457 -28.84 -0.37 19.50
C LYS A 457 -27.49 -0.86 18.94
N LEU A 458 -26.68 0.05 18.38
CA LEU A 458 -25.38 -0.28 17.80
C LEU A 458 -24.38 -0.69 18.89
N VAL A 459 -24.43 -0.03 20.05
CA VAL A 459 -23.59 -0.36 21.20
C VAL A 459 -23.77 -1.81 21.65
N MET A 460 -25.01 -2.27 21.84
CA MET A 460 -25.28 -3.68 22.19
C MET A 460 -24.88 -4.64 21.07
N GLU A 461 -25.02 -4.25 19.80
CA GLU A 461 -24.65 -5.07 18.65
C GLU A 461 -23.13 -5.23 18.51
N GLU A 462 -22.35 -4.20 18.84
CA GLU A 462 -20.92 -4.11 18.56
C GLU A 462 -20.03 -4.17 19.83
N ALA A 463 -20.65 -4.39 21.00
CA ALA A 463 -19.99 -4.58 22.29
C ALA A 463 -18.82 -5.60 22.23
N PRO A 464 -17.73 -5.40 23.00
CA PRO A 464 -16.55 -6.27 22.95
C PRO A 464 -16.84 -7.76 23.13
N GLU A 465 -17.80 -8.12 23.99
CA GLU A 465 -18.22 -9.51 24.26
C GLU A 465 -18.90 -10.18 23.05
N SER A 466 -19.30 -9.42 22.03
CA SER A 466 -19.85 -9.96 20.77
C SER A 466 -18.77 -10.49 19.82
N TYR A 467 -17.51 -10.20 20.09
CA TYR A 467 -16.36 -10.46 19.24
C TYR A 467 -15.43 -11.51 19.84
N LYS A 468 -14.60 -12.12 18.99
CA LYS A 468 -13.48 -12.93 19.45
C LYS A 468 -12.42 -12.02 20.07
N ASN A 469 -11.53 -12.59 20.88
CA ASN A 469 -10.35 -11.86 21.33
C ASN A 469 -9.39 -11.61 20.16
N VAL A 470 -9.31 -10.36 19.71
CA VAL A 470 -8.38 -9.91 18.65
C VAL A 470 -6.93 -10.29 18.93
N THR A 471 -6.50 -10.36 20.19
CA THR A 471 -5.15 -10.82 20.56
C THR A 471 -4.93 -12.28 20.19
N ASP A 472 -5.93 -13.14 20.34
CA ASP A 472 -5.86 -14.56 19.99
C ASP A 472 -5.89 -14.76 18.47
N VAL A 473 -6.66 -13.94 17.75
CA VAL A 473 -6.66 -13.89 16.27
C VAL A 473 -5.25 -13.55 15.78
N VAL A 474 -4.68 -12.42 16.20
CA VAL A 474 -3.36 -12.00 15.74
C VAL A 474 -2.26 -12.95 16.25
N ASN A 475 -2.37 -13.50 17.47
CA ASN A 475 -1.44 -14.55 17.93
C ASN A 475 -1.45 -15.79 17.04
N THR A 476 -2.59 -16.17 16.47
CA THR A 476 -2.70 -17.29 15.53
C THR A 476 -1.95 -16.97 14.22
N CYS A 477 -2.02 -15.72 13.73
CA CYS A 477 -1.22 -15.25 12.59
C CYS A 477 0.30 -15.21 12.86
N LYS A 478 0.74 -15.17 14.14
CA LYS A 478 2.18 -15.05 14.49
C LYS A 478 2.99 -16.33 14.30
N LEU A 479 2.35 -17.46 14.06
CA LEU A 479 3.04 -18.66 13.57
C LEU A 479 3.44 -18.55 12.08
N SER A 480 3.12 -17.43 11.42
CA SER A 480 3.59 -17.11 10.07
C SER A 480 4.15 -15.69 9.90
N ILE A 481 3.73 -14.70 10.68
CA ILE A 481 4.04 -13.28 10.47
C ILE A 481 4.22 -12.52 11.78
N LEU A 482 5.34 -11.79 11.94
CA LEU A 482 5.58 -10.94 13.09
C LEU A 482 5.73 -9.47 12.70
N LEU A 483 4.62 -8.75 12.81
CA LEU A 483 4.57 -7.49 13.56
C LEU A 483 3.42 -7.60 14.57
N LYS A 484 3.38 -6.70 15.56
CA LYS A 484 2.76 -6.98 16.87
C LYS A 484 2.25 -5.67 17.54
N PRO A 485 1.41 -5.77 18.60
CA PRO A 485 0.30 -4.84 18.86
C PRO A 485 0.54 -3.34 18.89
N PHE A 486 -0.58 -2.67 18.58
CA PHE A 486 -0.88 -1.33 19.02
C PHE A 486 -1.92 -1.45 20.16
N THR A 487 -1.52 -1.40 21.43
CA THR A 487 -2.53 -1.42 22.50
C THR A 487 -3.16 -0.03 22.65
N SER A 488 -4.34 0.19 22.05
CA SER A 488 -5.09 1.42 22.26
C SER A 488 -5.53 1.54 23.73
N SER A 489 -4.80 2.36 24.48
CA SER A 489 -5.18 2.76 25.84
C SER A 489 -5.35 4.27 25.97
N SER A 490 -6.62 4.69 25.99
CA SER A 490 -7.05 6.06 26.20
C SER A 490 -7.45 6.33 27.67
N VAL A 491 -6.45 6.17 28.55
CA VAL A 491 -6.19 6.95 29.78
C VAL A 491 -7.21 6.96 30.94
N VAL A 492 -6.83 6.72 32.21
CA VAL A 492 -5.76 5.95 32.92
C VAL A 492 -6.09 6.09 34.41
N LYS A 493 -6.03 5.02 35.22
CA LYS A 493 -5.46 5.11 36.59
C LYS A 493 -5.10 3.76 37.23
N LYS A 494 -4.09 3.84 38.12
CA LYS A 494 -3.53 2.77 38.95
C LYS A 494 -4.56 2.03 39.81
N ARG A 495 -4.24 0.77 40.14
CA ARG A 495 -4.30 0.29 41.53
C ARG A 495 -3.17 -0.69 41.85
N GLU A 496 -2.70 -0.65 43.09
CA GLU A 496 -1.73 -1.60 43.65
C GLU A 496 -2.43 -2.84 44.24
N SER A 497 -1.63 -3.87 44.55
CA SER A 497 -2.01 -5.17 45.13
C SER A 497 -2.77 -6.14 44.18
N ALA A 498 -2.58 -7.47 44.25
CA ALA A 498 -1.90 -8.26 45.27
C ALA A 498 -1.15 -9.51 44.74
N GLN A 499 -0.14 -9.88 45.51
CA GLN A 499 0.53 -11.19 45.58
C GLN A 499 -0.40 -12.41 45.37
N LYS A 500 -0.02 -13.33 44.46
CA LYS A 500 -0.08 -14.81 44.57
C LYS A 500 -0.13 -15.50 43.19
N PHE A 501 1.03 -15.88 42.65
CA PHE A 501 1.22 -17.11 41.86
C PHE A 501 2.72 -17.44 41.71
N SER A 502 3.40 -17.58 42.84
CA SER A 502 4.68 -18.30 42.93
C SER A 502 4.39 -19.68 43.51
N ASN A 503 4.82 -20.72 42.80
CA ASN A 503 4.96 -22.15 43.18
C ASN A 503 4.49 -23.12 42.06
N CYS A 504 4.91 -22.90 40.80
CA CYS A 504 4.87 -23.93 39.75
C CYS A 504 5.88 -23.66 38.61
N ALA A 505 7.07 -23.15 38.93
CA ALA A 505 8.07 -22.72 37.94
C ALA A 505 9.51 -23.05 38.35
N GLN A 506 9.72 -24.23 38.96
CA GLN A 506 11.04 -24.63 39.48
C GLN A 506 11.48 -26.07 39.13
N SER A 507 10.87 -26.68 38.10
CA SER A 507 11.19 -28.06 37.66
C SER A 507 11.51 -28.21 36.15
N VAL A 508 11.60 -27.11 35.38
CA VAL A 508 11.86 -27.16 33.92
C VAL A 508 13.09 -26.31 33.54
N LEU A 509 14.17 -26.44 34.30
CA LEU A 509 15.50 -25.88 33.98
C LEU A 509 16.53 -27.01 33.83
N SER A 510 16.35 -27.86 32.81
CA SER A 510 17.33 -28.90 32.43
C SER A 510 17.25 -29.34 30.96
N ARG A 511 17.10 -28.38 30.03
CA ARG A 511 17.56 -28.47 28.64
C ARG A 511 17.87 -27.06 28.15
N GLY A 512 19.09 -26.85 27.66
CA GLY A 512 19.56 -25.55 27.22
C GLY A 512 19.08 -25.24 25.81
N ASP A 513 18.07 -24.38 25.71
CA ASP A 513 17.78 -23.57 24.52
C ASP A 513 17.37 -22.17 25.01
N THR A 514 18.19 -21.16 24.72
CA THR A 514 18.00 -19.79 25.19
C THR A 514 16.97 -19.03 24.35
N PHE A 515 15.79 -18.75 24.91
CA PHE A 515 15.04 -17.50 24.64
C PHE A 515 14.15 -17.13 25.84
N PHE A 516 14.31 -15.90 26.35
CA PHE A 516 13.50 -15.37 27.45
C PHE A 516 12.16 -14.80 26.93
N VAL A 517 11.04 -15.22 27.52
CA VAL A 517 9.76 -14.49 27.48
C VAL A 517 9.07 -14.62 28.84
N TYR A 518 8.82 -13.50 29.50
CA TYR A 518 7.83 -13.38 30.59
C TYR A 518 6.86 -12.24 30.25
N PRO A 519 5.54 -12.41 30.46
CA PRO A 519 4.55 -11.40 30.11
C PRO A 519 4.29 -10.42 31.26
N LEU A 520 3.97 -9.16 30.94
CA LEU A 520 3.33 -8.23 31.86
C LEU A 520 2.17 -7.52 31.11
N PHE A 521 1.00 -7.42 31.74
CA PHE A 521 -0.23 -6.87 31.15
C PHE A 521 -0.59 -5.51 31.79
N LEU A 522 -1.09 -4.55 31.00
CA LEU A 522 -2.03 -3.49 31.41
C LEU A 522 -2.72 -2.90 30.15
N ARG A 523 -3.99 -2.45 30.21
CA ARG A 523 -4.81 -1.96 29.05
C ARG A 523 -5.81 -0.87 29.49
N VAL A 524 -6.14 0.15 28.64
CA VAL A 524 -7.11 1.26 28.95
C VAL A 524 -7.90 1.97 27.74
N HIS A 525 -8.36 1.30 26.64
CA HIS A 525 -9.61 1.43 25.72
C HIS A 525 -10.31 2.79 25.17
N ILE A 526 -11.28 2.85 24.16
CA ILE A 526 -12.20 4.05 23.75
C ILE A 526 -13.54 3.93 22.81
N LEU A 527 -14.58 4.87 22.84
CA LEU A 527 -15.84 5.24 22.00
C LEU A 527 -17.40 4.97 22.33
N PHE A 528 -18.34 6.00 22.56
CA PHE A 528 -19.88 6.14 22.32
C PHE A 528 -20.61 7.58 22.43
N ASP A 529 -21.82 7.79 21.86
CA ASP A 529 -22.57 9.06 21.44
C ASP A 529 -22.85 10.35 22.27
N LEU A 530 -23.53 11.36 21.64
CA LEU A 530 -24.93 11.74 22.01
C LEU A 530 -25.76 12.65 21.03
N PHE A 531 -27.10 12.63 21.23
CA PHE A 531 -28.22 13.28 20.50
C PHE A 531 -28.70 14.61 21.15
N HIS A 532 -29.33 15.56 20.41
CA HIS A 532 -30.80 15.90 20.47
C HIS A 532 -31.30 17.16 19.68
N MET A 533 -32.55 17.05 19.18
CA MET A 533 -33.64 18.05 18.93
C MET A 533 -33.47 19.40 18.17
N ASN A 534 -34.50 19.72 17.38
CA ASN A 534 -34.74 20.99 16.64
C ASN A 534 -35.49 22.05 17.48
N GLU A 535 -35.34 23.35 17.17
CA GLU A 535 -36.47 24.26 16.84
C GLU A 535 -36.06 25.67 16.31
N LEU A 536 -36.99 26.33 15.59
CA LEU A 536 -37.12 27.79 15.29
C LEU A 536 -36.27 28.54 14.20
N SER A 537 -36.75 28.47 12.95
CA SER A 537 -37.29 29.58 12.09
C SER A 537 -36.63 30.97 11.85
N ASP A 538 -36.43 31.27 10.55
CA ASP A 538 -36.82 32.46 9.74
C ASP A 538 -36.09 33.86 9.70
N ARG A 539 -35.88 34.32 8.44
CA ARG A 539 -35.74 35.73 7.90
C ARG A 539 -34.45 36.54 8.18
N ASP A 540 -33.97 37.49 7.36
CA ASP A 540 -34.18 37.94 5.94
C ASP A 540 -32.87 38.71 5.54
N GLN A 541 -32.21 38.53 4.37
CA GLN A 541 -32.36 39.16 3.03
C GLN A 541 -31.78 40.61 2.81
N LYS A 542 -31.09 40.82 1.66
CA LYS A 542 -30.62 42.09 0.98
C LYS A 542 -29.29 42.73 1.48
N ASP A 543 -28.48 43.46 0.67
CA ASP A 543 -28.49 43.99 -0.73
C ASP A 543 -27.20 43.54 -1.51
N GLN A 544 -27.03 43.47 -2.85
CA GLN A 544 -27.30 44.31 -4.05
C GLN A 544 -26.29 45.43 -4.40
N GLY A 545 -25.90 45.50 -5.70
CA GLY A 545 -25.14 46.59 -6.36
C GLY A 545 -23.66 46.29 -6.63
N ASN A 546 -23.15 45.85 -7.80
CA ASN A 546 -23.34 46.16 -9.23
C ASN A 546 -22.52 47.36 -9.75
N THR A 547 -21.52 47.11 -10.60
CA THR A 547 -21.32 47.81 -11.89
C THR A 547 -20.25 47.11 -12.74
N ALA A 548 -20.39 47.21 -14.07
CA ALA A 548 -19.47 46.68 -15.06
C ALA A 548 -18.88 47.83 -15.90
N GLY A 549 -17.87 47.55 -16.74
CA GLY A 549 -17.55 48.41 -17.89
C GLY A 549 -16.08 48.79 -18.07
N ASP A 550 -15.45 48.07 -19.01
CA ASP A 550 -14.84 48.67 -20.21
C ASP A 550 -13.38 49.21 -20.26
N ILE A 551 -12.68 48.61 -21.23
CA ILE A 551 -11.82 49.23 -22.26
C ILE A 551 -10.40 49.66 -21.86
N GLU A 552 -9.48 48.70 -22.01
CA GLU A 552 -8.50 48.69 -23.10
C GLU A 552 -8.16 50.05 -23.78
N LYS A 553 -7.14 50.76 -23.28
CA LYS A 553 -6.22 51.61 -24.10
C LYS A 553 -5.10 52.24 -23.28
N ALA A 554 -3.86 51.79 -23.52
CA ALA A 554 -2.63 52.62 -23.48
C ALA A 554 -1.40 51.78 -23.90
N LEU A 555 -1.28 51.50 -25.20
CA LEU A 555 0.00 51.08 -25.80
C LEU A 555 0.80 52.31 -26.24
N GLN A 556 2.13 52.18 -26.15
CA GLN A 556 3.15 52.87 -26.96
C GLN A 556 3.31 54.40 -26.86
N TYR A 557 4.52 54.84 -26.47
CA TYR A 557 5.40 55.75 -27.22
C TYR A 557 6.81 55.74 -26.56
N ARG A 558 7.97 56.01 -27.18
CA ARG A 558 8.51 55.79 -28.54
C ARG A 558 10.01 56.23 -28.55
N ASP A 559 10.85 55.56 -29.35
CA ASP A 559 12.17 55.93 -29.96
C ASP A 559 13.27 56.61 -29.09
N GLU A 560 14.45 56.00 -28.89
CA GLU A 560 15.69 56.02 -29.73
C GLU A 560 16.62 57.24 -29.51
N VAL A 561 17.87 57.10 -30.00
CA VAL A 561 18.97 58.09 -30.14
C VAL A 561 20.11 57.97 -29.10
N LEU A 562 21.06 57.06 -29.35
CA LEU A 562 22.40 57.41 -29.89
C LEU A 562 23.28 56.19 -30.19
N SER A 563 23.88 56.20 -31.37
CA SER A 563 24.86 55.27 -31.92
C SER A 563 26.32 55.66 -31.58
N GLY A 564 27.26 54.70 -31.59
CA GLY A 564 28.69 55.01 -31.73
C GLY A 564 29.66 53.90 -31.29
N ASP A 565 30.18 53.13 -32.26
CA ASP A 565 31.60 52.75 -32.51
C ASP A 565 32.64 52.86 -31.37
N GLN A 566 33.74 52.10 -31.25
CA GLN A 566 34.36 50.88 -31.80
C GLN A 566 35.82 50.88 -31.20
N VAL A 567 36.42 49.72 -30.89
CA VAL A 567 37.89 49.41 -31.04
C VAL A 567 38.90 50.23 -30.14
N ASP A 568 40.03 49.74 -29.57
CA ASP A 568 40.74 48.45 -29.60
C ASP A 568 41.59 48.09 -28.31
N THR A 569 42.04 46.83 -28.29
CA THR A 569 43.25 46.17 -27.71
C THR A 569 44.17 46.76 -26.58
N THR A 570 44.44 45.87 -25.61
CA THR A 570 45.74 45.58 -24.91
C THR A 570 46.30 46.63 -23.91
N ASN A 571 47.03 46.29 -22.83
CA ASN A 571 48.10 45.29 -22.68
C ASN A 571 48.47 45.13 -21.17
N LYS A 572 48.84 43.93 -20.71
CA LYS A 572 49.74 43.75 -19.54
C LYS A 572 50.52 42.43 -19.64
N SER A 573 51.84 42.56 -19.83
CA SER A 573 52.88 41.51 -19.74
C SER A 573 52.84 40.75 -18.40
N ARG A 574 53.48 39.57 -18.20
CA ARG A 574 54.96 39.33 -18.23
C ARG A 574 55.20 37.82 -17.91
N ILE A 575 56.08 37.04 -18.53
CA ILE A 575 57.54 36.85 -18.25
C ILE A 575 58.08 35.73 -19.17
N THR A 576 59.35 35.82 -19.64
CA THR A 576 60.16 34.65 -20.08
C THR A 576 61.66 34.97 -20.15
N VAL A 577 62.50 34.24 -19.40
CA VAL A 577 63.95 33.91 -19.66
C VAL A 577 64.47 33.03 -18.50
N PRO A 578 65.55 32.23 -18.64
CA PRO A 578 65.89 31.29 -19.72
C PRO A 578 66.26 29.88 -19.18
N PHE A 579 66.64 28.95 -20.08
CA PHE A 579 67.05 27.56 -19.77
C PHE A 579 68.48 27.41 -19.21
N ALA A 580 68.65 26.59 -18.16
CA ALA A 580 69.82 25.75 -17.89
C ALA A 580 69.42 24.59 -16.95
N PRO A 581 70.08 23.40 -16.98
CA PRO A 581 69.41 22.14 -16.65
C PRO A 581 69.57 21.66 -15.20
N PRO A 582 68.57 20.93 -14.67
CA PRO A 582 68.78 19.98 -13.59
C PRO A 582 68.40 18.53 -13.96
N THR A 583 69.31 17.62 -13.64
CA THR A 583 69.05 16.19 -13.45
C THR A 583 68.07 15.95 -12.29
N ALA A 584 67.28 14.88 -12.39
CA ALA A 584 66.46 14.27 -11.33
C ALA A 584 65.25 15.07 -10.78
N SER A 585 64.07 14.88 -11.40
CA SER A 585 62.77 14.97 -10.70
C SER A 585 61.65 14.16 -11.39
N ASP A 586 61.93 12.90 -11.80
CA ASP A 586 60.93 12.04 -12.45
C ASP A 586 59.67 11.79 -11.61
N GLU A 587 59.76 11.84 -10.28
CA GLU A 587 58.63 11.55 -9.39
C GLU A 587 57.53 12.62 -9.39
N SER A 588 57.86 13.92 -9.54
CA SER A 588 56.84 14.98 -9.52
C SER A 588 55.98 14.97 -10.77
N ASP A 589 56.58 14.68 -11.92
CA ASP A 589 55.86 14.62 -13.20
C ASP A 589 55.10 13.29 -13.33
N LEU A 590 55.63 12.17 -12.83
CA LEU A 590 54.85 10.94 -12.67
C LEU A 590 53.69 11.11 -11.68
N ALA A 591 53.86 11.85 -10.59
CA ALA A 591 52.78 12.15 -9.64
C ALA A 591 51.71 13.08 -10.24
N ASN A 592 52.12 14.08 -11.03
CA ASN A 592 51.20 14.95 -11.75
C ASN A 592 50.47 14.21 -12.88
N LEU A 593 51.15 13.35 -13.65
CA LEU A 593 50.51 12.44 -14.59
C LEU A 593 49.52 11.52 -13.86
N SER A 594 49.92 10.89 -12.75
CA SER A 594 49.06 10.04 -11.93
C SER A 594 47.79 10.77 -11.47
N ARG A 595 47.91 12.04 -11.03
CA ARG A 595 46.75 12.89 -10.69
C ARG A 595 45.86 13.16 -11.90
N ILE A 596 46.43 13.52 -13.05
CA ILE A 596 45.68 13.76 -14.30
C ILE A 596 44.96 12.48 -14.77
N PHE A 597 45.66 11.33 -14.81
CA PHE A 597 45.11 10.03 -15.20
C PHE A 597 44.07 9.46 -14.21
N ARG A 598 44.12 9.85 -12.93
CA ARG A 598 43.06 9.58 -11.94
C ARG A 598 41.85 10.51 -12.09
N ALA A 599 42.06 11.75 -12.56
CA ALA A 599 40.99 12.71 -12.78
C ALA A 599 40.18 12.43 -14.06
N ILE A 600 40.80 11.88 -15.11
CA ILE A 600 40.12 11.58 -16.39
C ILE A 600 38.88 10.69 -16.23
N PRO A 601 38.90 9.54 -15.51
CA PRO A 601 37.69 8.76 -15.22
C PRO A 601 36.60 9.54 -14.48
N LEU A 602 36.99 10.48 -13.60
CA LEU A 602 36.07 11.33 -12.85
C LEU A 602 35.33 12.30 -13.80
N TYR A 603 36.08 12.98 -14.67
CA TYR A 603 35.51 13.88 -15.69
C TYR A 603 34.67 13.14 -16.74
N ALA A 604 35.12 11.97 -17.20
CA ALA A 604 34.35 11.14 -18.14
C ALA A 604 33.02 10.66 -17.50
N SER A 605 33.05 10.27 -16.22
CA SER A 605 31.84 9.91 -15.48
C SER A 605 30.90 11.11 -15.27
N PHE A 606 31.45 12.30 -15.01
CA PHE A 606 30.66 13.54 -14.88
C PHE A 606 29.99 13.94 -16.20
N ILE A 607 30.71 13.88 -17.33
CA ILE A 607 30.15 14.14 -18.66
C ILE A 607 29.05 13.11 -18.98
N SER A 608 29.31 11.81 -18.77
CA SER A 608 28.29 10.77 -18.97
C SER A 608 27.05 10.98 -18.09
N CYS A 609 27.23 11.40 -16.82
CA CYS A 609 26.15 11.73 -15.89
C CYS A 609 25.26 12.86 -16.44
N ALA A 610 25.88 13.97 -16.84
CA ALA A 610 25.17 15.12 -17.42
C ALA A 610 24.43 14.75 -18.72
N THR A 611 25.08 14.06 -19.65
CA THR A 611 24.48 13.65 -20.92
C THR A 611 23.30 12.69 -20.72
N THR A 612 23.42 11.69 -19.83
CA THR A 612 22.31 10.78 -19.53
C THR A 612 21.13 11.50 -18.86
N ALA A 613 21.39 12.42 -17.92
CA ALA A 613 20.32 13.21 -17.31
C ALA A 613 19.55 14.03 -18.36
N CYS A 614 20.25 14.79 -19.21
CA CYS A 614 19.63 15.62 -20.25
C CYS A 614 18.80 14.81 -21.27
N LEU A 615 19.25 13.62 -21.68
CA LEU A 615 18.56 12.82 -22.68
C LEU A 615 17.30 12.11 -22.15
N VAL A 616 17.24 11.78 -20.85
CA VAL A 616 16.12 11.02 -20.26
C VAL A 616 15.07 11.92 -19.61
N LEU A 617 15.43 13.15 -19.22
CA LEU A 617 14.53 14.16 -18.63
C LEU A 617 13.18 14.34 -19.38
N PRO A 618 13.14 14.48 -20.72
CA PRO A 618 11.87 14.66 -21.43
C PRO A 618 10.93 13.44 -21.33
N GLY A 619 11.50 12.22 -21.29
CA GLY A 619 10.74 10.99 -21.13
C GLY A 619 10.13 10.86 -19.74
N ILE A 620 10.90 11.17 -18.69
CA ILE A 620 10.42 11.18 -17.31
C ILE A 620 9.33 12.24 -17.13
N PHE A 621 9.51 13.43 -17.70
CA PHE A 621 8.50 14.50 -17.62
C PHE A 621 7.19 14.11 -18.31
N ASN A 622 7.26 13.47 -19.49
CA ASN A 622 6.07 12.95 -20.18
C ASN A 622 5.38 11.84 -19.36
N GLN A 623 6.15 10.93 -18.74
CA GLN A 623 5.60 9.90 -17.85
C GLN A 623 4.94 10.51 -16.60
N PHE A 624 5.60 11.46 -15.92
CA PHE A 624 5.04 12.16 -14.76
C PHE A 624 3.74 12.86 -15.09
N THR A 625 3.71 13.60 -16.22
CA THR A 625 2.51 14.32 -16.65
C THR A 625 1.39 13.36 -17.01
N GLN A 626 1.63 12.25 -17.69
CA GLN A 626 0.62 11.20 -17.92
C GLN A 626 0.09 10.62 -16.61
N SER A 627 0.95 10.24 -15.66
CA SER A 627 0.55 9.69 -14.37
C SER A 627 -0.16 10.67 -13.43
N ASN A 628 -0.10 11.98 -13.72
CA ASN A 628 -0.68 13.06 -12.92
C ASN A 628 -1.59 14.00 -13.73
N GLN A 629 -2.03 13.59 -14.93
CA GLN A 629 -2.87 14.39 -15.84
C GLN A 629 -4.20 14.82 -15.21
N LEU A 630 -4.65 14.08 -14.20
CA LEU A 630 -5.93 14.24 -13.51
C LEU A 630 -5.74 14.55 -12.00
N THR A 631 -4.51 14.82 -11.57
CA THR A 631 -4.22 15.27 -10.20
C THR A 631 -4.63 16.74 -10.04
N VAL A 632 -5.52 17.04 -9.10
CA VAL A 632 -5.97 18.42 -8.83
C VAL A 632 -4.93 19.15 -7.97
N TRP A 633 -4.08 19.93 -8.63
CA TRP A 633 -3.09 20.78 -7.97
C TRP A 633 -3.72 22.09 -7.49
N ARG A 634 -3.41 22.52 -6.26
CA ARG A 634 -3.89 23.78 -5.65
C ARG A 634 -3.59 25.02 -6.51
N THR A 635 -2.50 25.01 -7.26
CA THR A 635 -2.17 26.01 -8.30
C THR A 635 -1.46 25.35 -9.49
N LYS A 636 -1.51 25.97 -10.68
CA LYS A 636 -0.75 25.51 -11.86
C LYS A 636 0.76 25.53 -11.61
N GLU A 637 1.23 26.47 -10.80
CA GLU A 637 2.63 26.65 -10.44
C GLU A 637 3.11 25.52 -9.51
N MET A 638 2.25 25.03 -8.61
CA MET A 638 2.52 23.83 -7.82
C MET A 638 2.64 22.58 -8.70
N ALA A 639 1.77 22.42 -9.69
CA ALA A 639 1.84 21.34 -10.68
C ALA A 639 3.16 21.36 -11.46
N LYS A 640 3.55 22.53 -11.99
CA LYS A 640 4.82 22.73 -12.72
C LYS A 640 6.02 22.40 -11.84
N ARG A 641 6.02 22.87 -10.59
CA ARG A 641 7.12 22.68 -9.64
C ARG A 641 7.28 21.20 -9.26
N GLN A 642 6.19 20.51 -8.92
CA GLN A 642 6.23 19.08 -8.60
C GLN A 642 6.64 18.23 -9.81
N ALA A 643 6.18 18.58 -11.02
CA ALA A 643 6.62 17.92 -12.26
C ALA A 643 8.13 18.11 -12.52
N PHE A 644 8.64 19.32 -12.27
CA PHE A 644 10.06 19.63 -12.41
C PHE A 644 10.90 18.91 -11.36
N ASP A 645 10.55 19.02 -10.08
CA ASP A 645 11.28 18.46 -8.95
C ASP A 645 11.33 16.91 -9.05
N HIS A 646 10.21 16.25 -9.37
CA HIS A 646 10.18 14.81 -9.63
C HIS A 646 11.06 14.43 -10.83
N SER A 647 10.96 15.15 -11.95
CA SER A 647 11.73 14.83 -13.16
C SER A 647 13.23 14.98 -12.93
N MET A 648 13.65 16.07 -12.26
CA MET A 648 15.03 16.34 -11.89
C MET A 648 15.58 15.31 -10.90
N PHE A 649 14.81 14.94 -9.88
CA PHE A 649 15.22 13.95 -8.87
C PHE A 649 15.38 12.54 -9.48
N THR A 650 14.41 12.10 -10.28
CA THR A 650 14.45 10.79 -10.95
C THR A 650 15.57 10.72 -12.00
N ALA A 651 15.77 11.78 -12.79
CA ALA A 651 16.90 11.88 -13.72
C ALA A 651 18.25 11.87 -12.98
N SER A 652 18.37 12.59 -11.87
CA SER A 652 19.59 12.63 -11.05
C SER A 652 19.91 11.27 -10.42
N LYS A 653 18.91 10.56 -9.87
CA LYS A 653 19.07 9.18 -9.37
C LYS A 653 19.58 8.23 -10.45
N LEU A 654 19.00 8.29 -11.65
CA LEU A 654 19.43 7.47 -12.78
C LEU A 654 20.87 7.81 -13.20
N ALA A 655 21.18 9.10 -13.32
CA ALA A 655 22.48 9.59 -13.77
C ALA A 655 23.60 9.23 -12.77
N VAL A 656 23.37 9.38 -11.46
CA VAL A 656 24.30 8.93 -10.40
C VAL A 656 24.48 7.41 -10.44
N GLY A 657 23.39 6.65 -10.62
CA GLY A 657 23.44 5.20 -10.75
C GLY A 657 24.25 4.72 -11.97
N VAL A 658 24.17 5.45 -13.09
CA VAL A 658 24.99 5.20 -14.29
C VAL A 658 26.43 5.62 -14.08
N ALA A 659 26.69 6.78 -13.46
CA ALA A 659 28.04 7.29 -13.20
C ALA A 659 28.84 6.36 -12.28
N ILE A 660 28.25 5.91 -11.16
CA ILE A 660 28.88 4.97 -10.23
C ILE A 660 29.22 3.65 -10.95
N LYS A 661 28.28 3.10 -11.71
CA LYS A 661 28.48 1.80 -12.40
C LYS A 661 29.48 1.93 -13.55
N SER A 662 29.46 3.03 -14.30
CA SER A 662 30.45 3.32 -15.34
C SER A 662 31.85 3.50 -14.74
N TYR A 663 31.98 4.17 -13.59
CA TYR A 663 33.23 4.28 -12.84
C TYR A 663 33.75 2.90 -12.42
N PHE A 664 32.91 2.05 -11.81
CA PHE A 664 33.33 0.69 -11.43
C PHE A 664 33.70 -0.21 -12.62
N LEU A 665 32.98 -0.14 -13.76
CA LEU A 665 33.35 -0.90 -14.96
C LEU A 665 34.64 -0.37 -15.62
N THR A 666 34.83 0.95 -15.71
CA THR A 666 36.04 1.55 -16.32
C THR A 666 37.28 1.40 -15.44
N ALA A 667 37.14 1.51 -14.11
CA ALA A 667 38.23 1.23 -13.18
C ALA A 667 38.54 -0.27 -13.06
N GLY A 668 37.52 -1.13 -13.08
CA GLY A 668 37.67 -2.57 -12.83
C GLY A 668 38.12 -3.41 -14.03
N PHE A 669 37.52 -3.22 -15.20
CA PHE A 669 37.77 -4.10 -16.37
C PHE A 669 38.73 -3.52 -17.42
N LEU A 670 38.85 -2.19 -17.52
CA LEU A 670 39.62 -1.56 -18.61
C LEU A 670 41.03 -1.11 -18.20
N TYR A 671 41.24 -0.71 -16.95
CA TYR A 671 42.51 -0.07 -16.54
C TYR A 671 43.71 -1.02 -16.61
N ALA A 672 43.60 -2.27 -16.15
CA ALA A 672 44.73 -3.21 -16.16
C ALA A 672 45.12 -3.68 -17.58
N PRO A 673 44.20 -4.19 -18.44
CA PRO A 673 44.59 -4.74 -19.74
C PRO A 673 45.03 -3.65 -20.74
N LEU A 674 44.38 -2.48 -20.75
CA LEU A 674 44.72 -1.41 -21.68
C LEU A 674 46.00 -0.68 -21.30
N VAL A 675 46.33 -0.48 -20.02
CA VAL A 675 47.64 0.08 -19.63
C VAL A 675 48.77 -0.88 -20.02
N ILE A 676 48.58 -2.20 -19.86
CA ILE A 676 49.55 -3.22 -20.30
C ILE A 676 49.68 -3.27 -21.84
N SER A 677 48.58 -3.07 -22.58
CA SER A 677 48.58 -3.01 -24.05
C SER A 677 49.18 -1.71 -24.61
N ALA A 678 48.91 -0.58 -23.94
CA ALA A 678 49.42 0.75 -24.25
C ALA A 678 50.93 0.85 -24.01
N TYR A 679 51.43 0.33 -22.89
CA TYR A 679 52.88 0.19 -22.62
C TYR A 679 53.61 -0.63 -23.71
N ARG A 680 52.89 -1.51 -24.41
CA ARG A 680 53.40 -2.31 -25.53
C ARG A 680 53.16 -1.68 -26.91
N GLY A 681 52.42 -0.56 -26.99
CA GLY A 681 52.15 0.21 -28.20
C GLY A 681 51.19 -0.47 -29.20
N LYS A 682 50.09 -1.09 -28.74
CA LYS A 682 49.24 -1.97 -29.58
C LYS A 682 47.79 -1.53 -29.84
N SER A 683 47.30 -0.45 -29.23
CA SER A 683 45.90 0.02 -29.35
C SER A 683 45.75 1.35 -30.12
N THR A 684 44.56 1.56 -30.70
CA THR A 684 44.16 2.75 -31.45
C THR A 684 42.95 3.43 -30.79
N GLN A 685 42.67 4.70 -31.13
CA GLN A 685 41.50 5.44 -30.64
C GLN A 685 40.16 4.72 -30.93
N TRP A 686 40.09 3.94 -32.02
CA TRP A 686 38.90 3.17 -32.38
C TRP A 686 38.66 1.96 -31.46
N ASP A 687 39.73 1.33 -30.96
CA ASP A 687 39.60 0.22 -30.01
C ASP A 687 38.95 0.70 -28.69
N HIS A 688 39.25 1.93 -28.26
CA HIS A 688 38.59 2.58 -27.12
C HIS A 688 37.12 2.93 -27.42
N ALA A 689 36.83 3.54 -28.58
CA ALA A 689 35.48 3.88 -29.01
C ALA A 689 34.54 2.66 -29.08
N ILE A 690 35.01 1.58 -29.72
CA ILE A 690 34.25 0.33 -29.89
C ILE A 690 34.04 -0.36 -28.54
N SER A 691 35.08 -0.44 -27.69
CA SER A 691 34.95 -1.09 -26.37
C SER A 691 33.93 -0.37 -25.48
N PHE A 692 33.96 0.96 -25.40
CA PHE A 692 32.98 1.70 -24.58
C PHE A 692 31.55 1.59 -25.15
N SER A 693 31.39 1.70 -26.47
CA SER A 693 30.09 1.54 -27.15
C SER A 693 29.49 0.15 -26.89
N ALA A 694 30.25 -0.92 -27.11
CA ALA A 694 29.78 -2.30 -26.92
C ALA A 694 29.42 -2.60 -25.46
N THR A 695 30.23 -2.15 -24.49
CA THR A 695 29.97 -2.37 -23.06
C THR A 695 28.70 -1.67 -22.59
N LEU A 696 28.48 -0.40 -22.96
CA LEU A 696 27.26 0.34 -22.59
C LEU A 696 26.02 -0.17 -23.33
N GLY A 697 26.15 -0.60 -24.59
CA GLY A 697 25.07 -1.25 -25.34
C GLY A 697 24.61 -2.56 -24.70
N LEU A 698 25.53 -3.50 -24.49
CA LEU A 698 25.26 -4.79 -23.84
C LEU A 698 24.68 -4.62 -22.42
N PHE A 699 25.14 -3.62 -21.65
CA PHE A 699 24.60 -3.34 -20.32
C PHE A 699 23.16 -2.79 -20.34
N CYS A 700 22.78 -2.06 -21.40
CA CYS A 700 21.44 -1.54 -21.57
C CYS A 700 20.48 -2.52 -22.27
N PHE A 701 20.98 -3.60 -22.87
CA PHE A 701 20.19 -4.63 -23.56
C PHE A 701 18.98 -5.16 -22.75
N PRO A 702 19.06 -5.44 -21.44
CA PRO A 702 17.90 -5.92 -20.66
C PRO A 702 16.78 -4.89 -20.48
N ARG A 703 17.00 -3.61 -20.85
CA ARG A 703 16.03 -2.51 -20.76
C ARG A 703 15.36 -2.18 -22.10
N GLY A 704 15.56 -3.02 -23.12
CA GLY A 704 14.99 -2.85 -24.45
C GLY A 704 15.88 -2.09 -25.43
N LEU A 705 15.39 -1.96 -26.67
CA LEU A 705 16.20 -1.50 -27.80
C LEU A 705 16.60 -0.03 -27.70
N THR A 706 15.69 0.87 -27.32
CA THR A 706 15.97 2.31 -27.26
C THR A 706 17.06 2.66 -26.23
N PRO A 707 17.01 2.16 -24.97
CA PRO A 707 18.13 2.36 -24.02
C PRO A 707 19.45 1.72 -24.48
N CYS A 708 19.40 0.59 -25.20
CA CYS A 708 20.58 -0.06 -25.78
C CYS A 708 21.27 0.82 -26.83
N LEU A 709 20.49 1.41 -27.75
CA LEU A 709 21.00 2.33 -28.77
C LEU A 709 21.57 3.62 -28.15
N VAL A 710 20.86 4.21 -27.17
CA VAL A 710 21.32 5.41 -26.45
C VAL A 710 22.61 5.11 -25.66
N GLY A 711 22.68 3.99 -24.95
CA GLY A 711 23.89 3.56 -24.23
C GLY A 711 25.08 3.39 -25.17
N SER A 712 24.87 2.72 -26.30
CA SER A 712 25.91 2.52 -27.33
C SER A 712 26.43 3.85 -27.88
N GLY A 713 25.53 4.79 -28.23
CA GLY A 713 25.91 6.11 -28.75
C GLY A 713 26.69 6.98 -27.74
N VAL A 714 26.30 6.93 -26.46
CA VAL A 714 27.05 7.61 -25.37
C VAL A 714 28.44 6.98 -25.21
N GLY A 715 28.53 5.64 -25.19
CA GLY A 715 29.80 4.92 -25.09
C GLY A 715 30.75 5.23 -26.25
N LEU A 716 30.25 5.26 -27.49
CA LEU A 716 31.03 5.64 -28.66
C LEU A 716 31.62 7.05 -28.53
N SER A 717 30.80 8.02 -28.11
CA SER A 717 31.18 9.43 -27.96
C SER A 717 32.27 9.61 -26.90
N VAL A 718 32.12 8.98 -25.73
CA VAL A 718 33.10 9.02 -24.64
C VAL A 718 34.41 8.32 -25.03
N GLY A 719 34.33 7.16 -25.68
CA GLY A 719 35.52 6.41 -26.10
C GLY A 719 36.32 7.10 -27.22
N LEU A 720 35.66 7.80 -28.15
CA LEU A 720 36.33 8.65 -29.15
C LEU A 720 37.07 9.82 -28.51
N LEU A 721 36.41 10.56 -27.60
CA LEU A 721 37.02 11.69 -26.90
C LEU A 721 38.25 11.24 -26.09
N TYR A 722 38.13 10.12 -25.37
CA TYR A 722 39.24 9.52 -24.63
C TYR A 722 40.40 9.11 -25.54
N GLY A 723 40.11 8.41 -26.66
CA GLY A 723 41.12 7.99 -27.64
C GLY A 723 41.84 9.17 -28.30
N TYR A 724 41.13 10.28 -28.55
CA TYR A 724 41.71 11.50 -29.11
C TYR A 724 42.61 12.25 -28.12
N LEU A 725 42.18 12.40 -26.86
CA LEU A 725 43.02 12.96 -25.80
C LEU A 725 44.29 12.13 -25.56
N TYR A 726 44.17 10.80 -25.61
CA TYR A 726 45.31 9.89 -25.55
C TYR A 726 46.27 10.08 -26.75
N TYR A 727 45.75 10.21 -27.97
CA TYR A 727 46.57 10.49 -29.16
C TYR A 727 47.36 11.80 -29.04
N LEU A 728 46.72 12.87 -28.57
CA LEU A 728 47.41 14.15 -28.30
C LEU A 728 48.48 14.00 -27.21
N GLY A 729 48.19 13.22 -26.17
CA GLY A 729 49.16 12.83 -25.15
C GLY A 729 50.39 12.14 -25.75
N ALA A 730 50.21 11.00 -26.42
CA ALA A 730 51.29 10.22 -27.02
C ALA A 730 52.18 11.05 -27.97
N ARG A 731 51.56 11.93 -28.77
CA ARG A 731 52.27 12.83 -29.70
C ARG A 731 53.14 13.86 -28.98
N LYS A 732 52.75 14.33 -27.79
CA LYS A 732 53.55 15.24 -26.94
C LYS A 732 54.81 14.57 -26.36
N TRP A 733 54.80 13.25 -26.20
CA TRP A 733 55.94 12.45 -25.72
C TRP A 733 56.79 11.84 -26.85
N GLY A 734 56.66 12.33 -28.09
CA GLY A 734 57.52 11.95 -29.22
C GLY A 734 57.11 10.67 -29.97
N TYR A 735 56.04 9.98 -29.55
CA TYR A 735 55.54 8.79 -30.26
C TYR A 735 54.74 9.22 -31.51
N ARG A 736 55.20 8.86 -32.71
CA ARG A 736 54.46 9.11 -33.95
C ARG A 736 53.44 8.00 -34.21
N TYR A 737 52.33 8.35 -34.87
CA TYR A 737 51.28 7.42 -35.27
C TYR A 737 51.81 6.27 -36.14
N GLU A 738 52.79 6.58 -36.99
CA GLU A 738 53.50 5.64 -37.87
C GLU A 738 54.27 4.56 -37.09
N ASP A 739 54.86 4.90 -35.93
CA ASP A 739 55.59 3.96 -35.09
C ASP A 739 54.64 2.93 -34.43
N MET A 740 53.41 3.35 -34.11
CA MET A 740 52.36 2.48 -33.59
C MET A 740 51.78 1.54 -34.67
N GLN A 741 51.71 1.96 -35.94
CA GLN A 741 51.25 1.09 -37.03
C GLN A 741 52.34 0.15 -37.57
N ARG A 742 53.61 0.57 -37.67
CA ARG A 742 54.71 -0.30 -38.18
C ARG A 742 54.88 -1.61 -37.40
N ARG A 743 54.52 -1.63 -36.11
CA ARG A 743 54.54 -2.86 -35.29
C ARG A 743 53.42 -3.87 -35.64
N ARG A 744 52.38 -3.50 -36.39
CA ARG A 744 51.38 -4.46 -36.90
C ARG A 744 51.82 -5.10 -38.23
N SER A 745 52.53 -4.39 -39.10
CA SER A 745 52.96 -4.92 -40.40
C SER A 745 54.20 -5.84 -40.34
N LEU A 746 55.00 -5.76 -39.27
CA LEU A 746 56.22 -6.57 -39.09
C LEU A 746 56.01 -7.99 -38.54
N ASN A 747 54.76 -8.43 -38.33
CA ASN A 747 54.44 -9.76 -37.76
C ASN A 747 53.87 -10.77 -38.78
N THR A 748 53.98 -10.50 -40.09
CA THR A 748 53.41 -11.36 -41.15
C THR A 748 54.39 -11.74 -42.27
N MET A 749 55.69 -11.86 -41.98
CA MET A 749 56.64 -12.66 -42.79
C MET A 749 57.67 -13.38 -41.89
N PRO A 750 58.06 -14.64 -42.21
CA PRO A 750 59.04 -15.38 -41.44
C PRO A 750 60.49 -15.18 -41.95
N ARG A 751 61.37 -14.77 -41.01
CA ARG A 751 62.81 -14.43 -41.16
C ARG A 751 63.09 -13.14 -41.95
#